data_AF-A0A959JNH3-F1
#
_entry.id   AF-A0A959JNH3-F1
#
_cell.length_a   1.000
_cell.length_b   1.000
_cell.length_c   1.000
_cell.angle_alpha   90.00
_cell.angle_beta   90.00
_cell.angle_gamma   90.00
#
_symmetry.space_group_name_H-M   'P 1'
#
loop_
_entity.id
_entity.type
_entity.pdbx_description
1 polymer ?
#
loop_
_entity_poly.entity_id
_entity_poly.type
_entity_poly.pdbx_seq_one_letter_code
_entity_poly.pdbx_strand_id
1 'polypeptide(L)'
;RIVGKPYLLLDIDRAKIARYGLSILEVQNHIQAAVGGMAMTSTVEGRERYSIRVRYPRELRNDPEALKSVYITASNGKQIPLGSLVDIRYEQGPQSIKSEDGFLVGYVLFDRLEKYAEVEVVNAAQKYLDDKIESGELDVPPGISYRFAGNYEQQVRASNRLSIVLPIALAFIFLILYFQFNSVMISAMVFTGVFIAFAGGFIMIGLYDTDWFLDFIVFGTNMRELFQIHTINLSVAVWVGFLALFGIATDDGVLVATFLKDSFKKNKPGSIPEIRDAVVEGGLRRVRPAMMTTATTILALLPILTSTGRGSDIMLPMAIPSFGGMTLQMITMFTVPVLFSLWKEWSLQWEEKWQQLKKNSSLFGCVVLLIFVLGNEANGQNLPALVDEALANNLELQILEKEYEVALQKAPQVSQLPQPEVGVGAFPLPVETRLGAQIVRLGATQMFPWKGLLASRSDLENARSKAIFKKIAIRSLDIKYQVEKEWLNLYELDQRIGLLKQNLPLLDALEKLALAKVESGKGTTADVLRVQLKREALLQQIEILKQEKRGPVAALNQILGRTEDAGIAVADSLEFARLIWNKDSLMSLIKTSHPQLEMYQLQQDIARQEMKVNEMDGKPTFGVGLDYIMVNGRTDASPVNNGRDIVQVRGTVSIPIYRKKYEAKAMEEQLKIASLDLQKEDALQKYSAAIERAFAQHETASLKMELIGKQKDLTQSTIEILKSKYSASGNRFDELLQLQMEMVDYDLQMLQAVVQSHLAKINIERFIQQ
;
A
#
# COMPACT_ATOMS: atom_id res chain seq x y z
N ARG A 1 -7.11 45.68 -1.22
CA ARG A 1 -7.18 46.83 -0.27
C ARG A 1 -7.98 46.42 0.94
N ILE A 2 -7.53 46.72 2.16
CA ILE A 2 -8.31 46.52 3.40
C ILE A 2 -9.30 47.69 3.51
N VAL A 3 -10.60 47.39 3.61
CA VAL A 3 -11.65 48.40 3.74
C VAL A 3 -11.94 48.63 5.22
N GLY A 4 -11.80 49.87 5.71
CA GLY A 4 -12.11 50.23 7.09
C GLY A 4 -13.53 50.79 7.27
N LYS A 5 -14.14 50.58 8.44
CA LYS A 5 -15.36 51.26 8.90
C LYS A 5 -15.03 52.19 10.07
N PRO A 6 -15.81 53.24 10.27
CA PRO A 6 -15.61 54.11 11.42
C PRO A 6 -16.09 53.50 12.73
N TYR A 7 -15.30 53.66 13.78
CA TYR A 7 -15.57 53.27 15.17
C TYR A 7 -15.57 54.52 16.06
N LEU A 8 -16.47 54.51 17.05
CA LEU A 8 -16.49 55.49 18.13
C LEU A 8 -15.87 54.83 19.37
N LEU A 9 -14.67 55.26 19.75
CA LEU A 9 -13.97 54.82 20.95
C LEU A 9 -14.30 55.74 22.12
N LEU A 10 -14.76 55.15 23.22
CA LEU A 10 -15.13 55.81 24.47
C LEU A 10 -14.12 55.41 25.55
N ASP A 11 -13.10 56.23 25.77
CA ASP A 11 -12.03 55.96 26.74
C ASP A 11 -12.39 56.54 28.12
N ILE A 12 -12.58 55.67 29.11
CA ILE A 12 -13.07 56.05 30.43
C ILE A 12 -11.90 56.53 31.30
N ASP A 13 -11.94 57.79 31.71
CA ASP A 13 -10.92 58.39 32.56
C ASP A 13 -11.07 57.90 34.01
N ARG A 14 -10.23 56.91 34.36
CA ARG A 14 -10.23 56.26 35.68
C ARG A 14 -10.04 57.25 36.84
N ALA A 15 -9.24 58.31 36.64
CA ALA A 15 -8.99 59.29 37.68
C ALA A 15 -10.21 60.18 37.93
N LYS A 16 -10.98 60.51 36.88
CA LYS A 16 -12.19 61.32 37.00
C LYS A 16 -13.36 60.55 37.62
N ILE A 17 -13.61 59.31 37.20
CA ILE A 17 -14.71 58.49 37.77
C ILE A 17 -14.48 58.19 39.26
N ALA A 18 -13.23 57.99 39.69
CA ALA A 18 -12.88 57.71 41.08
C ALA A 18 -13.23 58.87 42.03
N ARG A 19 -13.11 60.13 41.55
CA ARG A 19 -13.50 61.34 42.33
C ARG A 19 -14.99 61.39 42.63
N TYR A 20 -15.81 60.72 41.83
CA TYR A 20 -17.25 60.67 41.98
C TYR A 20 -17.74 59.37 42.63
N GLY A 21 -16.82 58.49 43.05
CA GLY A 21 -17.14 57.20 43.65
C GLY A 21 -17.79 56.21 42.67
N LEU A 22 -17.58 56.40 41.36
CA LEU A 22 -18.12 55.55 40.30
C LEU A 22 -17.13 54.44 39.94
N SER A 23 -17.62 53.21 39.80
CA SER A 23 -16.85 52.10 39.24
C SER A 23 -16.85 52.12 37.71
N ILE A 24 -15.83 51.51 37.10
CA ILE A 24 -15.74 51.36 35.63
C ILE A 24 -16.95 50.57 35.11
N LEU A 25 -17.38 49.54 35.84
CA LEU A 25 -18.51 48.70 35.47
C LEU A 25 -19.83 49.49 35.46
N GLU A 26 -20.05 50.35 36.45
CA GLU A 26 -21.24 51.21 36.49
C GLU A 26 -21.26 52.18 35.30
N VAL A 27 -20.13 52.82 34.99
CA VAL A 27 -20.03 53.73 33.85
C VAL A 27 -20.25 52.99 32.53
N GLN A 28 -19.66 51.80 32.36
CA GLN A 28 -19.88 50.96 31.18
C GLN A 28 -21.34 50.51 31.03
N ASN A 29 -22.00 50.13 32.12
CA ASN A 29 -23.43 49.75 32.10
C ASN A 29 -24.32 50.93 31.66
N HIS A 30 -24.00 52.16 32.11
CA HIS A 30 -24.71 53.36 31.67
C HIS A 30 -24.45 53.67 30.19
N ILE A 31 -23.21 53.54 29.70
CA ILE A 31 -22.87 53.71 28.29
C ILE A 31 -23.56 52.64 27.43
N GLN A 32 -23.62 51.39 27.90
CA GLN A 32 -24.32 50.30 27.24
C GLN A 32 -25.82 50.59 27.13
N ALA A 33 -26.45 51.10 28.19
CA ALA A 33 -27.84 51.55 28.16
C ALA A 33 -28.06 52.75 27.22
N ALA A 34 -27.12 53.70 27.18
CA ALA A 34 -27.23 54.91 26.36
C ALA A 34 -27.06 54.63 24.86
N VAL A 35 -26.04 53.84 24.48
CA VAL A 35 -25.64 53.66 23.07
C VAL A 35 -26.02 52.29 22.51
N GLY A 36 -25.62 51.22 23.22
CA GLY A 36 -25.74 49.82 22.74
C GLY A 36 -27.11 49.16 22.95
N GLY A 37 -27.91 49.71 23.86
CA GLY A 37 -29.19 49.16 24.32
C GLY A 37 -29.03 47.97 25.26
N MET A 38 -29.62 48.07 26.44
CA MET A 38 -29.63 47.02 27.46
C MET A 38 -30.81 46.08 27.23
N ALA A 39 -30.56 44.78 27.09
CA ALA A 39 -31.61 43.79 26.93
C ALA A 39 -32.34 43.57 28.27
N MET A 40 -33.64 43.87 28.33
CA MET A 40 -34.44 43.75 29.55
C MET A 40 -35.14 42.39 29.63
N THR A 41 -35.65 41.92 28.50
CA THR A 41 -36.33 40.62 28.39
C THR A 41 -36.32 40.17 26.93
N SER A 42 -36.80 38.96 26.64
CA SER A 42 -36.99 38.46 25.29
C SER A 42 -38.45 38.13 25.06
N THR A 43 -39.01 38.59 23.94
CA THR A 43 -40.30 38.09 23.43
C THR A 43 -40.06 36.85 22.57
N VAL A 44 -41.01 35.92 22.57
CA VAL A 44 -40.95 34.71 21.75
C VAL A 44 -42.08 34.80 20.73
N GLU A 45 -41.73 34.88 19.46
CA GLU A 45 -42.68 34.89 18.35
C GLU A 45 -42.47 33.61 17.53
N GLY A 46 -43.34 32.61 17.75
CA GLY A 46 -43.20 31.28 17.17
C GLY A 46 -41.97 30.54 17.72
N ARG A 47 -40.99 30.25 16.85
CA ARG A 47 -39.70 29.61 17.23
C ARG A 47 -38.56 30.62 17.41
N GLU A 48 -38.80 31.89 17.13
CA GLU A 48 -37.77 32.94 17.19
C GLU A 48 -37.86 33.72 18.51
N ARG A 49 -36.71 34.09 19.07
CA ARG A 49 -36.61 34.89 20.30
C ARG A 49 -36.04 36.26 19.97
N TYR A 50 -36.83 37.31 20.19
CA TYR A 50 -36.42 38.70 19.98
C TYR A 50 -36.08 39.36 21.31
N SER A 51 -34.88 39.91 21.46
CA SER A 51 -34.51 40.67 22.66
C SER A 51 -35.16 42.06 22.66
N ILE A 52 -35.96 42.36 23.68
CA ILE A 52 -36.47 43.71 23.96
C ILE A 52 -35.37 44.50 24.66
N ARG A 53 -34.87 45.56 24.00
CA ARG A 53 -33.77 46.40 24.50
C ARG A 53 -34.25 47.81 24.83
N VAL A 54 -33.87 48.32 25.99
CA VAL A 54 -34.05 49.72 26.37
C VAL A 54 -32.81 50.50 25.96
N ARG A 55 -33.01 51.61 25.26
CA ARG A 55 -31.95 52.50 24.78
C ARG A 55 -32.44 53.95 24.78
N TYR A 56 -31.51 54.89 24.84
CA TYR A 56 -31.84 56.31 24.76
C TYR A 56 -32.41 56.68 23.38
N PRO A 57 -33.26 57.73 23.31
CA PRO A 57 -33.75 58.30 22.06
C PRO A 57 -32.60 58.58 21.07
N ARG A 58 -32.88 58.41 19.78
CA ARG A 58 -31.85 58.54 18.71
C ARG A 58 -31.15 59.89 18.73
N GLU A 59 -31.87 60.95 19.07
CA GLU A 59 -31.39 62.34 19.14
C GLU A 59 -30.30 62.58 20.20
N LEU A 60 -30.22 61.72 21.22
CA LEU A 60 -29.22 61.82 22.29
C LEU A 60 -27.99 60.93 22.06
N ARG A 61 -27.94 60.20 20.93
CA ARG A 61 -26.88 59.21 20.64
C ARG A 61 -26.39 59.17 19.19
N ASN A 62 -26.96 60.00 18.32
CA ASN A 62 -26.60 60.10 16.90
C ASN A 62 -25.38 60.99 16.65
N ASP A 63 -24.98 61.79 17.64
CA ASP A 63 -23.83 62.69 17.58
C ASP A 63 -22.91 62.47 18.80
N PRO A 64 -21.59 62.33 18.60
CA PRO A 64 -20.60 62.31 19.67
C PRO A 64 -20.75 63.45 20.69
N GLU A 65 -21.11 64.66 20.27
CA GLU A 65 -21.30 65.79 21.21
C GLU A 65 -22.58 65.64 22.05
N ALA A 66 -23.65 65.11 21.45
CA ALA A 66 -24.87 64.79 22.19
C ALA A 66 -24.62 63.71 23.26
N LEU A 67 -23.76 62.72 22.96
CA LEU A 67 -23.40 61.68 23.93
C LEU A 67 -22.67 62.23 25.16
N LYS A 68 -21.85 63.27 25.01
CA LYS A 68 -21.16 63.91 26.14
C LYS A 68 -22.14 64.54 27.14
N SER A 69 -23.32 64.94 26.67
CA SER A 69 -24.36 65.58 27.50
C SER A 69 -25.23 64.61 28.28
N VAL A 70 -25.10 63.29 28.07
CA VAL A 70 -25.87 62.27 28.78
C VAL A 70 -25.44 62.19 30.24
N TYR A 71 -26.38 62.27 31.18
CA TYR A 71 -26.10 62.25 32.61
C TYR A 71 -26.01 60.82 33.17
N ILE A 72 -24.98 60.56 33.98
CA ILE A 72 -24.81 59.38 34.80
C ILE A 72 -25.09 59.74 36.26
N THR A 73 -25.87 58.92 36.95
CA THR A 73 -26.15 59.11 38.38
C THR A 73 -25.09 58.41 39.22
N ALA A 74 -24.35 59.16 40.03
CA ALA A 74 -23.43 58.61 41.01
C ALA A 74 -24.18 58.06 42.24
N SER A 75 -23.54 57.17 43.00
CA SER A 75 -24.14 56.50 44.18
C SER A 75 -24.58 57.47 45.29
N ASN A 76 -24.13 58.72 45.24
CA ASN A 76 -24.55 59.82 46.11
C ASN A 76 -25.73 60.65 45.55
N GLY A 77 -26.36 60.21 44.45
CA GLY A 77 -27.49 60.85 43.79
C GLY A 77 -27.13 62.03 42.87
N LYS A 78 -25.85 62.41 42.74
CA LYS A 78 -25.44 63.50 41.83
C LYS A 78 -25.45 63.03 40.38
N GLN A 79 -25.99 63.87 39.50
CA GLN A 79 -25.96 63.66 38.05
C GLN A 79 -24.71 64.30 37.44
N ILE A 80 -23.96 63.53 36.67
CA ILE A 80 -22.67 63.93 36.09
C ILE A 80 -22.71 63.67 34.57
N PRO A 81 -22.39 64.66 33.73
CA PRO A 81 -22.40 64.47 32.27
C PRO A 81 -21.28 63.52 31.84
N LEU A 82 -21.58 62.60 30.90
CA LEU A 82 -20.68 61.56 30.42
C LEU A 82 -19.37 62.12 29.86
N GLY A 83 -19.40 63.30 29.22
CA GLY A 83 -18.21 63.96 28.69
C GLY A 83 -17.21 64.43 29.75
N SER A 84 -17.63 64.53 31.02
CA SER A 84 -16.70 64.78 32.13
C SER A 84 -15.99 63.51 32.62
N LEU A 85 -16.44 62.33 32.20
CA LEU A 85 -15.95 61.03 32.64
C LEU A 85 -15.25 60.23 31.53
N VAL A 86 -15.54 60.51 30.27
CA VAL A 86 -15.10 59.72 29.10
C VAL A 86 -14.64 60.62 27.96
N ASP A 87 -13.53 60.25 27.33
CA ASP A 87 -13.03 60.87 26.09
C ASP A 87 -13.55 60.10 24.87
N ILE A 88 -14.09 60.82 23.88
CA ILE A 88 -14.74 60.21 22.70
C ILE A 88 -13.90 60.51 21.47
N ARG A 89 -13.37 59.46 20.82
CA ARG A 89 -12.56 59.56 19.61
C ARG A 89 -13.15 58.76 18.46
N TYR A 90 -12.88 59.22 17.25
CA TYR A 90 -13.28 58.55 16.03
C TYR A 90 -12.06 57.90 15.40
N GLU A 91 -12.09 56.58 15.23
CA GLU A 91 -11.00 55.84 14.59
C GLU A 91 -11.53 54.93 13.50
N GLN A 92 -10.77 54.77 12.41
CA GLN A 92 -11.12 53.85 11.35
C GLN A 92 -10.60 52.46 11.70
N GLY A 93 -11.51 51.52 11.93
CA GLY A 93 -11.22 50.14 12.31
C GLY A 93 -11.66 49.12 11.26
N PRO A 94 -11.30 47.84 11.42
CA PRO A 94 -11.68 46.79 10.47
C PRO A 94 -13.20 46.55 10.46
N GLN A 95 -13.83 46.37 9.29
CA GLN A 95 -15.29 46.12 9.23
C GLN A 95 -15.75 44.85 9.96
N SER A 96 -14.84 43.87 10.03
CA SER A 96 -15.04 42.61 10.71
C SER A 96 -13.68 42.13 11.20
N ILE A 97 -13.64 41.60 12.43
CA ILE A 97 -12.48 40.89 12.94
C ILE A 97 -12.58 39.47 12.40
N LYS A 98 -11.66 39.12 11.52
CA LYS A 98 -11.59 37.77 10.93
C LYS A 98 -10.42 37.03 11.55
N SER A 99 -10.62 35.75 11.81
CA SER A 99 -9.57 34.87 12.32
C SER A 99 -9.48 33.60 11.49
N GLU A 100 -8.27 33.20 11.14
CA GLU A 100 -7.96 31.88 10.60
C GLU A 100 -6.94 31.22 11.54
N ASP A 101 -7.18 29.94 11.88
CA ASP A 101 -6.33 29.15 12.79
C ASP A 101 -6.00 29.84 14.14
N GLY A 102 -6.92 30.67 14.64
CA GLY A 102 -6.77 31.39 15.91
C GLY A 102 -5.96 32.69 15.83
N PHE A 103 -5.47 33.08 14.65
CA PHE A 103 -4.78 34.35 14.42
C PHE A 103 -5.70 35.36 13.74
N LEU A 104 -5.56 36.64 14.06
CA LEU A 104 -6.28 37.72 13.38
C LEU A 104 -5.71 37.91 11.97
N VAL A 105 -6.58 37.94 10.96
CA VAL A 105 -6.18 38.02 9.54
C VAL A 105 -6.78 39.22 8.82
N GLY A 106 -6.00 39.79 7.91
CA GLY A 106 -6.42 40.82 6.97
C GLY A 106 -6.11 40.38 5.54
N TYR A 107 -7.12 40.39 4.66
CA TYR A 107 -6.93 39.97 3.26
C TYR A 107 -6.46 41.13 2.39
N VAL A 108 -5.36 40.92 1.66
CA VAL A 108 -4.89 41.80 0.60
C VAL A 108 -5.04 41.08 -0.73
N LEU A 109 -5.97 41.56 -1.56
CA LEU A 109 -6.24 41.01 -2.88
C LEU A 109 -5.39 41.71 -3.93
N PHE A 110 -4.75 40.93 -4.79
CA PHE A 110 -4.11 41.33 -6.04
C PHE A 110 -4.31 40.21 -7.06
N ASP A 111 -4.22 40.53 -8.35
CA ASP A 111 -4.45 39.59 -9.46
C ASP A 111 -3.26 39.61 -10.42
N ARG A 112 -3.15 38.58 -11.27
CA ARG A 112 -2.11 38.47 -12.29
C ARG A 112 -2.39 39.36 -13.50
N LEU A 113 -1.33 39.72 -14.20
CA LEU A 113 -1.42 40.32 -15.55
C LEU A 113 -1.64 39.21 -16.59
N GLU A 114 -2.28 39.53 -17.72
CA GLU A 114 -2.72 38.56 -18.74
C GLU A 114 -1.60 37.63 -19.24
N LYS A 115 -0.38 38.14 -19.39
CA LYS A 115 0.80 37.42 -19.91
C LYS A 115 1.58 36.60 -18.88
N TYR A 116 1.25 36.71 -17.60
CA TYR A 116 2.00 36.03 -16.54
C TYR A 116 1.17 34.88 -15.96
N ALA A 117 1.85 33.82 -15.52
CA ALA A 117 1.19 32.70 -14.82
C ALA A 117 0.96 33.05 -13.34
N GLU A 118 -0.13 32.52 -12.74
CA GLU A 118 -0.47 32.79 -11.32
C GLU A 118 0.69 32.45 -10.36
N VAL A 119 1.34 31.30 -10.56
CA VAL A 119 2.50 30.86 -9.77
C VAL A 119 3.71 31.79 -9.94
N GLU A 120 3.95 32.27 -11.16
CA GLU A 120 5.08 33.14 -11.46
C GLU A 120 4.91 34.52 -10.80
N VAL A 121 3.71 35.10 -10.89
CA VAL A 121 3.42 36.40 -10.25
C VAL A 121 3.55 36.29 -8.74
N VAL A 122 3.06 35.22 -8.12
CA VAL A 122 3.17 35.03 -6.66
C VAL A 122 4.63 34.83 -6.24
N ASN A 123 5.41 34.04 -6.97
CA ASN A 123 6.83 33.85 -6.67
C ASN A 123 7.64 35.13 -6.86
N ALA A 124 7.33 35.91 -7.91
CA ALA A 124 7.95 37.21 -8.15
C ALA A 124 7.58 38.21 -7.05
N ALA A 125 6.31 38.24 -6.61
CA ALA A 125 5.85 39.08 -5.53
C ALA A 125 6.46 38.68 -4.18
N GLN A 126 6.54 37.38 -3.88
CA GLN A 126 7.21 36.85 -2.70
C GLN A 126 8.67 37.28 -2.68
N LYS A 127 9.40 37.05 -3.78
CA LYS A 127 10.81 37.45 -3.90
C LYS A 127 10.99 38.96 -3.74
N TYR A 128 10.11 39.77 -4.36
CA TYR A 128 10.16 41.22 -4.22
C TYR A 128 9.92 41.68 -2.78
N LEU A 129 8.97 41.06 -2.06
CA LEU A 129 8.71 41.38 -0.66
C LEU A 129 9.89 40.96 0.22
N ASP A 130 10.44 39.76 0.00
CA ASP A 130 11.60 39.26 0.73
C ASP A 130 12.81 40.18 0.52
N ASP A 131 13.10 40.59 -0.72
CA ASP A 131 14.17 41.54 -1.05
C ASP A 131 13.95 42.92 -0.35
N LYS A 132 12.70 43.38 -0.21
CA LYS A 132 12.35 44.63 0.48
C LYS A 132 12.43 44.53 2.00
N ILE A 133 12.16 43.34 2.56
CA ILE A 133 12.34 43.04 3.98
C ILE A 133 13.83 42.96 4.31
N GLU A 134 14.62 42.27 3.49
CA GLU A 134 16.07 42.14 3.67
C GLU A 134 16.81 43.47 3.52
N SER A 135 16.37 44.33 2.59
CA SER A 135 16.93 45.69 2.42
C SER A 135 16.46 46.69 3.47
N GLY A 136 15.52 46.32 4.34
CA GLY A 136 15.01 47.18 5.42
C GLY A 136 14.09 48.32 4.96
N GLU A 137 13.69 48.37 3.68
CA GLU A 137 12.69 49.31 3.19
C GLU A 137 11.27 48.94 3.66
N LEU A 138 11.03 47.65 3.95
CA LEU A 138 9.77 47.14 4.49
C LEU A 138 9.97 46.52 5.87
N ASP A 139 9.58 47.24 6.92
CA ASP A 139 9.57 46.74 8.30
C ASP A 139 8.32 45.90 8.57
N VAL A 140 8.51 44.63 8.96
CA VAL A 140 7.43 43.71 9.33
C VAL A 140 7.50 43.47 10.85
N PRO A 141 6.60 44.06 11.64
CA PRO A 141 6.63 43.96 13.09
C PRO A 141 6.61 42.52 13.60
N PRO A 142 7.34 42.20 14.68
CA PRO A 142 7.34 40.86 15.26
C PRO A 142 5.92 40.47 15.72
N GLY A 143 5.42 39.35 15.21
CA GLY A 143 4.06 38.86 15.47
C GLY A 143 3.09 38.98 14.29
N ILE A 144 3.50 39.61 13.18
CA ILE A 144 2.74 39.63 11.92
C ILE A 144 3.39 38.65 10.94
N SER A 145 2.61 37.72 10.41
CA SER A 145 3.01 36.86 9.29
C SER A 145 2.07 37.09 8.10
N TYR A 146 2.60 36.92 6.89
CA TYR A 146 1.80 36.92 5.67
C TYR A 146 1.97 35.60 4.94
N ARG A 147 0.94 35.22 4.19
CA ARG A 147 0.95 34.02 3.34
C ARG A 147 0.14 34.31 2.09
N PHE A 148 0.66 33.92 0.94
CA PHE A 148 -0.12 33.91 -0.29
C PHE A 148 -1.12 32.75 -0.26
N ALA A 149 -2.40 33.06 -0.47
CA ALA A 149 -3.51 32.11 -0.45
C ALA A 149 -4.40 32.31 -1.69
N GLY A 150 -5.28 31.34 -1.98
CA GLY A 150 -6.19 31.37 -3.14
C GLY A 150 -5.82 30.35 -4.22
N ASN A 151 -6.04 30.69 -5.49
CA ASN A 151 -5.82 29.79 -6.63
C ASN A 151 -4.38 29.27 -6.71
N TYR A 152 -3.40 30.10 -6.31
CA TYR A 152 -1.99 29.72 -6.19
C TYR A 152 -1.79 28.45 -5.35
N GLU A 153 -2.40 28.36 -4.17
CA GLU A 153 -2.24 27.20 -3.29
C GLU A 153 -2.82 25.93 -3.94
N GLN A 154 -3.97 26.08 -4.62
CA GLN A 154 -4.60 24.99 -5.35
C GLN A 154 -3.73 24.52 -6.52
N GLN A 155 -3.11 25.45 -7.25
CA GLN A 155 -2.23 25.14 -8.38
C GLN A 155 -0.92 24.48 -7.92
N VAL A 156 -0.29 24.96 -6.84
CA VAL A 156 0.91 24.34 -6.25
C VAL A 156 0.59 22.93 -5.73
N ARG A 157 -0.54 22.77 -5.03
CA ARG A 157 -0.99 21.46 -4.55
C ARG A 157 -1.26 20.48 -5.69
N ALA A 158 -1.91 20.95 -6.75
CA ALA A 158 -2.19 20.13 -7.92
C ALA A 158 -0.90 19.75 -8.68
N SER A 159 0.05 20.69 -8.82
CA SER A 159 1.37 20.43 -9.42
C SER A 159 2.15 19.36 -8.64
N ASN A 160 2.19 19.46 -7.31
CA ASN A 160 2.84 18.46 -6.45
C ASN A 160 2.16 17.08 -6.50
N ARG A 161 0.84 17.04 -6.73
CA ARG A 161 0.15 15.77 -6.96
C ARG A 161 0.46 15.20 -8.34
N LEU A 162 0.45 16.04 -9.38
CA LEU A 162 0.76 15.63 -10.75
C LEU A 162 2.17 15.06 -10.89
N SER A 163 3.16 15.62 -10.19
CA SER A 163 4.53 15.08 -10.21
C SER A 163 4.63 13.65 -9.66
N ILE A 164 3.66 13.21 -8.85
CA ILE A 164 3.54 11.84 -8.33
C ILE A 164 2.64 10.99 -9.24
N VAL A 165 1.49 11.53 -9.66
CA VAL A 165 0.49 10.80 -10.46
C VAL A 165 1.04 10.46 -11.85
N LEU A 166 1.80 11.35 -12.48
CA LEU A 166 2.33 11.17 -13.83
C LEU A 166 3.32 9.98 -13.93
N PRO A 167 4.36 9.86 -13.08
CA PRO A 167 5.22 8.67 -13.05
C PRO A 167 4.46 7.39 -12.74
N ILE A 168 3.50 7.43 -11.82
CA ILE A 168 2.70 6.26 -11.45
C ILE A 168 1.84 5.79 -12.64
N ALA A 169 1.20 6.71 -13.36
CA ALA A 169 0.41 6.38 -14.53
C ALA A 169 1.28 5.77 -15.64
N LEU A 170 2.45 6.34 -15.92
CA LEU A 170 3.42 5.79 -16.88
C LEU A 170 3.91 4.39 -16.47
N ALA A 171 4.16 4.17 -15.18
CA ALA A 171 4.54 2.87 -14.65
C ALA A 171 3.41 1.83 -14.82
N PHE A 172 2.15 2.21 -14.55
CA PHE A 172 0.99 1.34 -14.78
C PHE A 172 0.81 1.01 -16.26
N ILE A 173 0.94 2.00 -17.15
CA ILE A 173 0.89 1.77 -18.61
C ILE A 173 1.97 0.77 -19.00
N PHE A 174 3.22 0.97 -18.56
CA PHE A 174 4.32 0.05 -18.86
C PHE A 174 4.06 -1.36 -18.32
N LEU A 175 3.53 -1.48 -17.10
CA LEU A 175 3.23 -2.75 -16.45
C LEU A 175 2.08 -3.50 -17.16
N ILE A 176 1.04 -2.80 -17.62
CA ILE A 176 -0.03 -3.38 -18.44
C ILE A 176 0.56 -3.91 -19.77
N LEU A 177 1.44 -3.14 -20.42
CA LEU A 177 2.13 -3.59 -21.63
C LEU A 177 3.01 -4.83 -21.34
N TYR A 178 3.72 -4.84 -20.22
CA TYR A 178 4.53 -5.97 -19.78
C TYR A 178 3.69 -7.23 -19.60
N PHE A 179 2.54 -7.15 -18.91
CA PHE A 179 1.64 -8.29 -18.77
C PHE A 179 0.99 -8.72 -20.09
N GLN A 180 0.67 -7.78 -20.98
CA GLN A 180 0.10 -8.09 -22.30
C GLN A 180 1.08 -8.89 -23.17
N PHE A 181 2.37 -8.50 -23.19
CA PHE A 181 3.35 -9.11 -24.09
C PHE A 181 4.25 -10.17 -23.45
N ASN A 182 4.26 -10.25 -22.11
CA ASN A 182 5.22 -11.00 -21.29
C ASN A 182 6.67 -10.76 -21.74
N SER A 183 6.99 -9.53 -22.13
CA SER A 183 8.30 -9.14 -22.67
C SER A 183 8.60 -7.68 -22.41
N VAL A 184 9.67 -7.44 -21.64
CA VAL A 184 10.16 -6.08 -21.34
C VAL A 184 10.57 -5.34 -22.62
N MET A 185 11.22 -6.02 -23.57
CA MET A 185 11.71 -5.41 -24.81
C MET A 185 10.58 -4.95 -25.73
N ILE A 186 9.57 -5.80 -25.95
CA ILE A 186 8.40 -5.42 -26.78
C ILE A 186 7.63 -4.27 -26.11
N SER A 187 7.47 -4.33 -24.79
CA SER A 187 6.80 -3.28 -24.02
C SER A 187 7.54 -1.96 -24.09
N ALA A 188 8.87 -1.96 -23.98
CA ALA A 188 9.71 -0.78 -24.11
C ALA A 188 9.65 -0.17 -25.52
N MET A 189 9.60 -0.99 -26.58
CA MET A 189 9.42 -0.51 -27.96
C MET A 189 8.08 0.17 -28.15
N VAL A 190 6.99 -0.42 -27.65
CA VAL A 190 5.65 0.20 -27.69
C VAL A 190 5.63 1.50 -26.87
N PHE A 191 6.28 1.49 -25.71
CA PHE A 191 6.40 2.66 -24.83
C PHE A 191 7.19 3.81 -25.47
N THR A 192 8.08 3.56 -26.43
CA THR A 192 8.74 4.65 -27.19
C THR A 192 7.75 5.53 -27.95
N GLY A 193 6.59 4.99 -28.35
CA GLY A 193 5.51 5.76 -28.96
C GLY A 193 4.96 6.85 -28.03
N VAL A 194 4.97 6.62 -26.71
CA VAL A 194 4.55 7.60 -25.71
C VAL A 194 5.45 8.83 -25.74
N PHE A 195 6.77 8.65 -25.87
CA PHE A 195 7.72 9.77 -25.96
C PHE A 195 7.54 10.59 -27.25
N ILE A 196 7.22 9.93 -28.37
CA ILE A 196 6.94 10.61 -29.64
C ILE A 196 5.66 11.44 -29.54
N ALA A 197 4.59 10.86 -28.98
CA ALA A 197 3.34 11.56 -28.72
C ALA A 197 3.57 12.76 -27.77
N PHE A 198 4.35 12.57 -26.71
CA PHE A 198 4.70 13.62 -25.75
C PHE A 198 5.42 14.79 -26.43
N ALA A 199 6.39 14.50 -27.30
CA ALA A 199 7.07 15.53 -28.09
C ALA A 199 6.08 16.31 -28.98
N GLY A 200 5.12 15.62 -29.61
CA GLY A 200 4.08 16.27 -30.43
C GLY A 200 3.18 17.20 -29.66
N GLY A 201 2.81 16.83 -28.43
CA GLY A 201 2.03 17.71 -27.54
C GLY A 201 2.78 19.00 -27.19
N PHE A 202 4.07 18.91 -26.84
CA PHE A 202 4.89 20.11 -26.56
C PHE A 202 5.17 20.96 -27.79
N ILE A 203 5.41 20.34 -28.94
CA ILE A 203 5.60 21.07 -30.20
C ILE A 203 4.34 21.86 -30.53
N MET A 204 3.15 21.28 -30.36
CA MET A 204 1.89 21.99 -30.61
C MET A 204 1.66 23.13 -29.61
N ILE A 205 1.94 22.93 -28.32
CA ILE A 205 1.88 24.02 -27.32
C ILE A 205 2.85 25.15 -27.70
N GLY A 206 4.07 24.81 -28.12
CA GLY A 206 5.05 25.80 -28.57
C GLY A 206 4.61 26.54 -29.83
N LEU A 207 3.95 25.87 -30.77
CA LEU A 207 3.37 26.52 -31.95
C LEU A 207 2.24 27.48 -31.58
N TYR A 208 1.45 27.18 -30.55
CA TYR A 208 0.42 28.07 -30.03
C TYR A 208 0.96 29.38 -29.41
N ASP A 209 2.22 29.37 -28.97
CA ASP A 209 2.94 30.54 -28.46
C ASP A 209 3.57 31.39 -29.58
N THR A 210 3.70 30.85 -30.80
CA THR A 210 4.33 31.56 -31.92
C THR A 210 3.34 32.34 -32.78
N ASP A 211 3.71 33.56 -33.13
CA ASP A 211 2.80 34.48 -33.86
C ASP A 211 2.52 34.10 -35.32
N TRP A 212 3.42 33.34 -35.97
CA TRP A 212 3.30 32.98 -37.39
C TRP A 212 2.42 31.75 -37.65
N PHE A 213 2.13 30.97 -36.60
CA PHE A 213 1.43 29.69 -36.75
C PHE A 213 -0.06 29.91 -37.01
N LEU A 214 -0.58 29.33 -38.10
CA LEU A 214 -1.98 29.47 -38.56
C LEU A 214 -2.44 30.93 -38.77
N ASP A 215 -1.51 31.86 -39.02
CA ASP A 215 -1.82 33.26 -39.31
C ASP A 215 -2.13 33.48 -40.80
N PHE A 216 -3.28 32.95 -41.25
CA PHE A 216 -3.81 33.19 -42.59
C PHE A 216 -5.34 33.16 -42.60
N ILE A 217 -5.92 33.80 -43.62
CA ILE A 217 -7.37 33.96 -43.74
C ILE A 217 -7.91 32.90 -44.71
N VAL A 218 -8.89 32.13 -44.26
CA VAL A 218 -9.63 31.15 -45.08
C VAL A 218 -11.12 31.45 -44.96
N PHE A 219 -11.83 31.57 -46.08
CA PHE A 219 -13.27 31.90 -46.12
C PHE A 219 -13.67 33.17 -45.33
N GLY A 220 -12.77 34.14 -45.19
CA GLY A 220 -13.03 35.41 -44.48
C GLY A 220 -12.87 35.34 -42.96
N THR A 221 -12.41 34.21 -42.40
CA THR A 221 -12.10 34.06 -40.97
C THR A 221 -10.60 33.81 -40.80
N ASN A 222 -9.99 34.46 -39.79
CA ASN A 222 -8.60 34.20 -39.44
C ASN A 222 -8.51 32.84 -38.72
N MET A 223 -7.64 31.96 -39.19
CA MET A 223 -7.50 30.60 -38.63
C MET A 223 -6.97 30.64 -37.19
N ARG A 224 -6.19 31.67 -36.82
CA ARG A 224 -5.70 31.90 -35.45
C ARG A 224 -6.85 32.16 -34.47
N GLU A 225 -7.84 32.95 -34.89
CA GLU A 225 -9.04 33.22 -34.08
C GLU A 225 -9.95 31.99 -34.00
N LEU A 226 -10.12 31.28 -35.12
CA LEU A 226 -10.97 30.09 -35.18
C LEU A 226 -10.46 28.98 -34.25
N PHE A 227 -9.14 28.77 -34.19
CA PHE A 227 -8.50 27.75 -33.35
C PHE A 227 -8.08 28.24 -31.96
N GLN A 228 -8.47 29.47 -31.59
CA GLN A 228 -8.17 30.09 -30.29
C GLN A 228 -6.68 30.05 -29.95
N ILE A 229 -5.84 30.43 -30.90
CA ILE A 229 -4.39 30.36 -30.76
C ILE A 229 -3.89 31.58 -30.00
N HIS A 230 -3.76 31.40 -28.70
CA HIS A 230 -3.17 32.36 -27.78
C HIS A 230 -2.17 31.64 -26.85
N THR A 231 -1.43 32.43 -26.08
CA THR A 231 -0.52 31.93 -25.05
C THR A 231 -1.30 31.08 -24.05
N ILE A 232 -0.90 29.81 -23.87
CA ILE A 232 -1.53 28.88 -22.93
C ILE A 232 -0.50 28.51 -21.87
N ASN A 233 -0.80 28.89 -20.63
CA ASN A 233 0.01 28.52 -19.49
C ASN A 233 -0.05 27.00 -19.25
N LEU A 234 1.09 26.40 -18.89
CA LEU A 234 1.18 25.00 -18.50
C LEU A 234 0.39 24.76 -17.20
N SER A 235 -0.90 24.46 -17.37
CA SER A 235 -1.84 24.25 -16.28
C SER A 235 -2.07 22.76 -16.03
N VAL A 236 -2.81 22.45 -14.95
CA VAL A 236 -3.25 21.08 -14.63
C VAL A 236 -4.03 20.46 -15.78
N ALA A 237 -4.87 21.24 -16.48
CA ALA A 237 -5.67 20.77 -17.61
C ALA A 237 -4.79 20.28 -18.77
N VAL A 238 -3.68 20.97 -19.04
CA VAL A 238 -2.69 20.57 -20.06
C VAL A 238 -2.07 19.20 -19.71
N TRP A 239 -1.69 19.00 -18.44
CA TRP A 239 -1.15 17.72 -17.97
C TRP A 239 -2.16 16.57 -18.01
N VAL A 240 -3.44 16.85 -17.74
CA VAL A 240 -4.52 15.87 -17.93
C VAL A 240 -4.66 15.49 -19.41
N GLY A 241 -4.47 16.45 -20.32
CA GLY A 241 -4.38 16.19 -21.76
C GLY A 241 -3.26 15.22 -22.12
N PHE A 242 -2.05 15.43 -21.59
CA PHE A 242 -0.92 14.49 -21.77
C PHE A 242 -1.21 13.09 -21.21
N LEU A 243 -1.86 13.00 -20.05
CA LEU A 243 -2.25 11.72 -19.47
C LEU A 243 -3.21 10.94 -20.38
N ALA A 244 -4.22 11.63 -20.94
CA ALA A 244 -5.16 11.04 -21.88
C ALA A 244 -4.47 10.60 -23.18
N LEU A 245 -3.56 11.43 -23.69
CA LEU A 245 -2.75 11.12 -24.87
C LEU A 245 -1.95 9.83 -24.70
N PHE A 246 -1.35 9.58 -23.53
CA PHE A 246 -0.53 8.38 -23.32
C PHE A 246 -1.31 7.08 -23.52
N GLY A 247 -2.52 6.99 -22.95
CA GLY A 247 -3.37 5.81 -23.13
C GLY A 247 -3.74 5.59 -24.59
N ILE A 248 -4.16 6.65 -25.29
CA ILE A 248 -4.57 6.59 -26.70
C ILE A 248 -3.37 6.25 -27.60
N ALA A 249 -2.22 6.88 -27.38
CA ALA A 249 -1.00 6.66 -28.17
C ALA A 249 -0.46 5.24 -28.00
N THR A 250 -0.62 4.60 -26.84
CA THR A 250 -0.16 3.21 -26.66
C THR A 250 -0.97 2.18 -27.43
N ASP A 251 -2.25 2.42 -27.70
CA ASP A 251 -3.14 1.43 -28.33
C ASP A 251 -2.67 1.06 -29.75
N ASP A 252 -2.27 2.06 -30.54
CA ASP A 252 -1.72 1.82 -31.89
C ASP A 252 -0.41 0.99 -31.85
N GLY A 253 0.46 1.26 -30.86
CA GLY A 253 1.71 0.52 -30.69
C GLY A 253 1.49 -0.94 -30.27
N VAL A 254 0.52 -1.21 -29.39
CA VAL A 254 0.13 -2.57 -28.97
C VAL A 254 -0.33 -3.40 -30.16
N LEU A 255 -1.18 -2.82 -31.01
CA LEU A 255 -1.67 -3.49 -32.20
C LEU A 255 -0.54 -3.81 -33.19
N VAL A 256 0.32 -2.84 -33.50
CA VAL A 256 1.48 -3.07 -34.38
C VAL A 256 2.40 -4.17 -33.82
N ALA A 257 2.71 -4.13 -32.52
CA ALA A 257 3.55 -5.15 -31.88
C ALA A 257 2.91 -6.56 -31.92
N THR A 258 1.59 -6.66 -31.80
CA THR A 258 0.86 -7.94 -31.88
C THR A 258 1.00 -8.56 -33.27
N PHE A 259 0.78 -7.78 -34.34
CA PHE A 259 0.92 -8.29 -35.71
C PHE A 259 2.37 -8.63 -36.08
N LEU A 260 3.35 -7.88 -35.57
CA LEU A 260 4.77 -8.22 -35.71
C LEU A 260 5.06 -9.57 -35.03
N LYS A 261 4.57 -9.78 -33.80
CA LYS A 261 4.71 -11.06 -33.08
C LYS A 261 4.08 -12.22 -33.85
N ASP A 262 2.91 -12.02 -34.45
CA ASP A 262 2.22 -13.05 -35.22
C ASP A 262 2.90 -13.36 -36.57
N SER A 263 3.41 -12.34 -37.28
CA SER A 263 4.20 -12.55 -38.50
C SER A 263 5.47 -13.37 -38.22
N PHE A 264 6.18 -13.08 -37.12
CA PHE A 264 7.37 -13.83 -36.73
C PHE A 264 7.07 -15.26 -36.26
N LYS A 265 5.92 -15.50 -35.62
CA LYS A 265 5.45 -16.86 -35.30
C LYS A 265 5.17 -17.68 -36.56
N LYS A 266 4.62 -17.05 -37.60
CA LYS A 266 4.23 -17.71 -38.85
C LYS A 266 5.43 -17.99 -39.75
N ASN A 267 6.31 -17.02 -39.95
CA ASN A 267 7.38 -17.09 -40.95
C ASN A 267 8.70 -17.66 -40.40
N LYS A 268 8.93 -17.60 -39.06
CA LYS A 268 10.16 -18.08 -38.39
C LYS A 268 11.45 -17.71 -39.15
N PRO A 269 11.71 -16.42 -39.40
CA PRO A 269 12.80 -15.99 -40.25
C PRO A 269 14.17 -16.36 -39.66
N GLY A 270 15.03 -16.95 -40.48
CA GLY A 270 16.39 -17.38 -40.11
C GLY A 270 17.50 -16.48 -40.64
N SER A 271 17.19 -15.51 -41.49
CA SER A 271 18.15 -14.59 -42.10
C SER A 271 17.72 -13.12 -41.96
N ILE A 272 18.69 -12.19 -42.02
CA ILE A 272 18.41 -10.74 -41.95
C ILE A 272 17.39 -10.27 -43.02
N PRO A 273 17.47 -10.72 -44.29
CA PRO A 273 16.45 -10.40 -45.30
C PRO A 273 15.06 -10.90 -44.91
N GLU A 274 14.95 -12.14 -44.42
CA GLU A 274 13.67 -12.73 -43.99
C GLU A 274 13.09 -12.02 -42.76
N ILE A 275 13.93 -11.54 -41.84
CA ILE A 275 13.49 -10.72 -40.69
C ILE A 275 12.83 -9.44 -41.19
N ARG A 276 13.46 -8.75 -42.15
CA ARG A 276 12.92 -7.51 -42.72
C ARG A 276 11.62 -7.76 -43.48
N ASP A 277 11.55 -8.84 -44.27
CA ASP A 277 10.35 -9.20 -45.00
C ASP A 277 9.18 -9.55 -44.06
N ALA A 278 9.44 -10.26 -42.96
CA ALA A 278 8.44 -10.54 -41.93
C ALA A 278 7.97 -9.27 -41.20
N VAL A 279 8.89 -8.34 -40.88
CA VAL A 279 8.52 -7.03 -40.29
C VAL A 279 7.63 -6.23 -41.24
N VAL A 280 7.95 -6.20 -42.54
CA VAL A 280 7.16 -5.51 -43.56
C VAL A 280 5.78 -6.16 -43.73
N GLU A 281 5.70 -7.49 -43.78
CA GLU A 281 4.42 -8.20 -43.84
C GLU A 281 3.53 -7.89 -42.62
N GLY A 282 4.12 -7.90 -41.41
CA GLY A 282 3.42 -7.55 -40.17
C GLY A 282 2.97 -6.08 -40.13
N GLY A 283 3.84 -5.16 -40.54
CA GLY A 283 3.57 -3.73 -40.53
C GLY A 283 2.51 -3.30 -41.55
N LEU A 284 2.56 -3.83 -42.79
CA LEU A 284 1.61 -3.50 -43.85
C LEU A 284 0.16 -3.83 -43.50
N ARG A 285 -0.07 -4.85 -42.67
CA ARG A 285 -1.41 -5.25 -42.22
C ARG A 285 -2.09 -4.19 -41.32
N ARG A 286 -1.35 -3.27 -40.69
CA ARG A 286 -1.90 -2.32 -39.71
C ARG A 286 -1.86 -0.84 -40.14
N VAL A 287 -1.27 -0.53 -41.29
CA VAL A 287 -1.18 0.86 -41.82
C VAL A 287 -2.53 1.57 -41.86
N ARG A 288 -3.53 0.96 -42.50
CA ARG A 288 -4.84 1.62 -42.70
C ARG A 288 -5.60 1.80 -41.38
N PRO A 289 -5.73 0.77 -40.51
CA PRO A 289 -6.47 0.95 -39.27
C PRO A 289 -5.82 1.93 -38.28
N ALA A 290 -4.49 2.00 -38.20
CA ALA A 290 -3.80 2.98 -37.34
C ALA A 290 -3.96 4.43 -37.86
N MET A 291 -3.99 4.63 -39.18
CA MET A 291 -4.32 5.94 -39.73
C MET A 291 -5.78 6.33 -39.48
N MET A 292 -6.71 5.37 -39.50
CA MET A 292 -8.12 5.63 -39.20
C MET A 292 -8.32 6.05 -37.74
N THR A 293 -7.72 5.36 -36.78
CA THR A 293 -7.81 5.73 -35.34
C THR A 293 -7.25 7.13 -35.12
N THR A 294 -6.05 7.40 -35.62
CA THR A 294 -5.42 8.73 -35.53
C THR A 294 -6.29 9.82 -36.16
N ALA A 295 -6.80 9.59 -37.37
CA ALA A 295 -7.68 10.56 -38.06
C ALA A 295 -8.97 10.81 -37.28
N THR A 296 -9.62 9.76 -36.74
CA THR A 296 -10.83 9.93 -35.94
C THR A 296 -10.60 10.74 -34.67
N THR A 297 -9.48 10.52 -33.97
CA THR A 297 -9.15 11.28 -32.76
C THR A 297 -8.85 12.75 -33.10
N ILE A 298 -8.07 13.02 -34.16
CA ILE A 298 -7.79 14.39 -34.61
C ILE A 298 -9.10 15.10 -34.97
N LEU A 299 -9.97 14.46 -35.76
CA LEU A 299 -11.26 15.03 -36.15
C LEU A 299 -12.20 15.24 -34.95
N ALA A 300 -12.17 14.35 -33.95
CA ALA A 300 -12.97 14.47 -32.74
C ALA A 300 -12.51 15.62 -31.83
N LEU A 301 -11.23 16.00 -31.89
CA LEU A 301 -10.66 17.10 -31.11
C LEU A 301 -10.86 18.47 -31.78
N LEU A 302 -11.08 18.53 -33.10
CA LEU A 302 -11.28 19.80 -33.81
C LEU A 302 -12.41 20.67 -33.23
N PRO A 303 -13.63 20.14 -32.92
CA PRO A 303 -14.70 20.95 -32.35
C PRO A 303 -14.35 21.57 -30.99
N ILE A 304 -13.50 20.90 -30.21
CA ILE A 304 -13.05 21.40 -28.90
C ILE A 304 -12.11 22.58 -29.09
N LEU A 305 -11.21 22.50 -30.08
CA LEU A 305 -10.27 23.60 -30.40
C LEU A 305 -10.99 24.86 -30.91
N THR A 306 -12.16 24.69 -31.55
CA THR A 306 -12.96 25.80 -32.09
C THR A 306 -14.08 26.27 -31.17
N SER A 307 -14.23 25.71 -29.96
CA SER A 307 -15.35 26.00 -29.06
C SER A 307 -15.09 27.20 -28.15
N THR A 308 -15.97 28.21 -28.19
CA THR A 308 -15.87 29.46 -27.39
C THR A 308 -16.91 29.53 -26.25
N GLY A 309 -17.66 28.44 -26.01
CA GLY A 309 -18.73 28.38 -25.01
C GLY A 309 -18.26 28.20 -23.56
N ARG A 310 -19.20 28.12 -22.61
CA ARG A 310 -18.87 27.83 -21.19
C ARG A 310 -18.11 26.51 -21.06
N GLY A 311 -16.96 26.54 -20.37
CA GLY A 311 -16.09 25.38 -20.16
C GLY A 311 -14.98 25.21 -21.21
N SER A 312 -14.96 26.05 -22.26
CA SER A 312 -13.84 26.11 -23.22
C SER A 312 -12.49 26.39 -22.54
N ASP A 313 -12.48 27.27 -21.53
CA ASP A 313 -11.29 27.61 -20.74
C ASP A 313 -10.58 26.41 -20.08
N ILE A 314 -11.30 25.32 -19.85
CA ILE A 314 -10.76 24.07 -19.27
C ILE A 314 -10.50 23.03 -20.35
N MET A 315 -11.41 22.89 -21.31
CA MET A 315 -11.34 21.85 -22.34
C MET A 315 -10.28 22.14 -23.42
N LEU A 316 -10.08 23.40 -23.80
CA LEU A 316 -9.13 23.80 -24.83
C LEU A 316 -7.67 23.47 -24.44
N PRO A 317 -7.16 23.88 -23.25
CA PRO A 317 -5.80 23.51 -22.83
C PRO A 317 -5.59 22.00 -22.68
N MET A 318 -6.65 21.24 -22.40
CA MET A 318 -6.61 19.78 -22.29
C MET A 318 -6.55 19.08 -23.66
N ALA A 319 -7.15 19.67 -24.70
CA ALA A 319 -7.23 19.06 -26.03
C ALA A 319 -5.94 19.24 -26.87
N ILE A 320 -5.23 20.36 -26.69
CA ILE A 320 -4.05 20.73 -27.50
C ILE A 320 -2.92 19.69 -27.43
N PRO A 321 -2.49 19.20 -26.24
CA PRO A 321 -1.47 18.16 -26.17
C PRO A 321 -1.88 16.89 -26.90
N SER A 322 -3.14 16.48 -26.76
CA SER A 322 -3.69 15.30 -27.43
C SER A 322 -3.73 15.47 -28.94
N PHE A 323 -4.14 16.65 -29.43
CA PHE A 323 -4.15 16.94 -30.86
C PHE A 323 -2.74 16.92 -31.45
N GLY A 324 -1.80 17.64 -30.84
CA GLY A 324 -0.40 17.66 -31.26
C GLY A 324 0.25 16.28 -31.19
N GLY A 325 0.03 15.55 -30.10
CA GLY A 325 0.55 14.21 -29.92
C GLY A 325 0.05 13.24 -30.98
N MET A 326 -1.25 13.25 -31.28
CA MET A 326 -1.84 12.39 -32.33
C MET A 326 -1.35 12.77 -33.73
N THR A 327 -1.05 14.05 -34.00
CA THR A 327 -0.46 14.43 -35.30
C THR A 327 0.94 13.84 -35.51
N LEU A 328 1.81 13.87 -34.48
CA LEU A 328 3.13 13.21 -34.56
C LEU A 328 3.08 11.69 -34.37
N GLN A 329 2.01 11.16 -33.77
CA GLN A 329 1.82 9.73 -33.55
C GLN A 329 1.86 8.93 -34.85
N MET A 330 1.55 9.53 -36.01
CA MET A 330 1.69 8.87 -37.31
C MET A 330 3.11 8.32 -37.57
N ILE A 331 4.13 8.90 -36.93
CA ILE A 331 5.53 8.43 -37.02
C ILE A 331 5.75 7.11 -36.25
N THR A 332 4.95 6.82 -35.21
CA THR A 332 5.14 5.60 -34.39
C THR A 332 4.88 4.32 -35.18
N MET A 333 4.06 4.43 -36.24
CA MET A 333 3.78 3.35 -37.18
C MET A 333 5.04 2.85 -37.92
N PHE A 334 6.06 3.71 -38.05
CA PHE A 334 7.38 3.34 -38.57
C PHE A 334 8.36 3.01 -37.44
N THR A 335 8.24 3.70 -36.31
CA THR A 335 9.17 3.57 -35.19
C THR A 335 9.16 2.15 -34.59
N VAL A 336 7.98 1.61 -34.28
CA VAL A 336 7.87 0.29 -33.64
C VAL A 336 8.41 -0.84 -34.54
N PRO A 337 8.05 -0.93 -35.83
CA PRO A 337 8.63 -1.92 -36.74
C PRO A 337 10.14 -1.80 -36.91
N VAL A 338 10.69 -0.59 -37.00
CA VAL A 338 12.14 -0.36 -37.15
C VAL A 338 12.88 -0.81 -35.90
N LEU A 339 12.42 -0.43 -34.70
CA LEU A 339 13.03 -0.87 -33.44
C LEU A 339 12.94 -2.39 -33.27
N PHE A 340 11.82 -2.99 -33.67
CA PHE A 340 11.62 -4.43 -33.62
C PHE A 340 12.58 -5.17 -34.58
N SER A 341 12.74 -4.66 -35.81
CA SER A 341 13.71 -5.20 -36.79
C SER A 341 15.13 -5.11 -36.28
N LEU A 342 15.54 -3.96 -35.75
CA LEU A 342 16.87 -3.75 -35.19
C LEU A 342 17.17 -4.71 -34.05
N TRP A 343 16.22 -4.90 -33.13
CA TRP A 343 16.38 -5.84 -32.03
C TRP A 343 16.51 -7.29 -32.51
N LYS A 344 15.70 -7.70 -33.48
CA LYS A 344 15.76 -9.06 -34.03
C LYS A 344 17.04 -9.31 -34.83
N GLU A 345 17.46 -8.37 -35.67
CA GLU A 345 18.75 -8.44 -36.39
C GLU A 345 19.93 -8.53 -35.40
N TRP A 346 19.91 -7.73 -34.33
CA TRP A 346 20.96 -7.77 -33.32
C TRP A 346 20.96 -9.09 -32.53
N SER A 347 19.78 -9.62 -32.19
CA SER A 347 19.66 -10.91 -31.50
C SER A 347 20.22 -12.07 -32.32
N LEU A 348 19.98 -12.09 -33.63
CA LEU A 348 20.47 -13.12 -34.55
C LEU A 348 22.01 -13.07 -34.67
N GLN A 349 22.59 -11.88 -34.80
CA GLN A 349 24.04 -11.69 -34.83
C GLN A 349 24.73 -12.06 -33.51
N TRP A 350 24.04 -11.84 -32.38
CA TRP A 350 24.53 -12.22 -31.05
C TRP A 350 24.49 -13.74 -30.86
N GLU A 351 23.44 -14.40 -31.34
CA GLU A 351 23.27 -15.85 -31.29
C GLU A 351 24.30 -16.56 -32.19
N GLU A 352 24.59 -16.02 -33.38
CA GLU A 352 25.68 -16.48 -34.26
C GLU A 352 27.07 -16.31 -33.61
N LYS A 353 27.33 -15.19 -32.93
CA LYS A 353 28.58 -14.96 -32.17
C LYS A 353 28.72 -15.91 -30.98
N TRP A 354 27.62 -16.18 -30.26
CA TRP A 354 27.60 -17.15 -29.16
C TRP A 354 27.82 -18.58 -29.65
N GLN A 355 27.29 -18.95 -30.82
CA GLN A 355 27.58 -20.24 -31.44
C GLN A 355 29.04 -20.35 -31.92
N GLN A 356 29.65 -19.27 -32.43
CA GLN A 356 31.08 -19.24 -32.75
C GLN A 356 31.97 -19.35 -31.50
N LEU A 357 31.59 -18.72 -30.38
CA LEU A 357 32.29 -18.87 -29.10
C LEU A 357 32.16 -20.30 -28.52
N LYS A 358 31.01 -20.96 -28.73
CA LYS A 358 30.81 -22.38 -28.40
C LYS A 358 31.69 -23.32 -29.23
N LYS A 359 32.10 -22.92 -30.44
CA LYS A 359 32.90 -23.73 -31.38
C LYS A 359 34.40 -23.72 -31.07
N ASN A 360 34.89 -22.74 -30.30
CA ASN A 360 36.25 -22.72 -29.74
C ASN A 360 36.27 -23.40 -28.34
N SER A 361 35.99 -24.71 -28.30
CA SER A 361 35.83 -25.46 -27.05
C SER A 361 36.89 -26.54 -26.87
N SER A 362 38.07 -26.17 -26.35
CA SER A 362 38.88 -27.10 -25.54
C SER A 362 38.73 -26.84 -24.04
N LEU A 363 38.29 -25.64 -23.63
CA LEU A 363 38.13 -25.29 -22.21
C LEU A 363 36.68 -25.39 -21.69
N PHE A 364 35.68 -25.11 -22.54
CA PHE A 364 34.27 -25.10 -22.12
C PHE A 364 33.70 -26.52 -21.92
N GLY A 365 34.24 -27.50 -22.65
CA GLY A 365 33.86 -28.91 -22.51
C GLY A 365 34.24 -29.50 -21.15
N CYS A 366 35.41 -29.15 -20.62
CA CYS A 366 35.89 -29.68 -19.33
C CYS A 366 35.17 -29.07 -18.13
N VAL A 367 34.79 -27.79 -18.18
CA VAL A 367 34.06 -27.13 -17.07
C VAL A 367 32.59 -27.56 -17.02
N VAL A 368 31.96 -27.78 -18.19
CA VAL A 368 30.58 -28.29 -18.24
C VAL A 368 30.51 -29.77 -17.85
N LEU A 369 31.51 -30.59 -18.19
CA LEU A 369 31.59 -31.98 -17.72
C LEU A 369 31.90 -32.09 -16.22
N LEU A 370 32.69 -31.19 -15.63
CA LEU A 370 32.91 -31.17 -14.18
C LEU A 370 31.67 -30.72 -13.39
N ILE A 371 30.84 -29.85 -13.96
CA ILE A 371 29.57 -29.43 -13.36
C ILE A 371 28.48 -30.50 -13.55
N PHE A 372 28.52 -31.28 -14.64
CA PHE A 372 27.55 -32.37 -14.87
C PHE A 372 27.85 -33.65 -14.08
N VAL A 373 29.13 -33.91 -13.75
CA VAL A 373 29.52 -35.11 -12.99
C VAL A 373 29.40 -34.92 -11.47
N LEU A 374 29.34 -33.68 -10.98
CA LEU A 374 29.13 -33.37 -9.55
C LEU A 374 27.67 -33.05 -9.19
N GLY A 375 26.73 -33.06 -10.15
CA GLY A 375 25.35 -32.60 -9.96
C GLY A 375 24.28 -33.68 -9.79
N ASN A 376 24.61 -34.96 -9.91
CA ASN A 376 23.64 -36.06 -9.75
C ASN A 376 23.95 -36.88 -8.51
N GLU A 377 23.74 -36.28 -7.34
CA GLU A 377 23.17 -37.07 -6.26
C GLU A 377 21.70 -37.30 -6.58
N ALA A 378 21.41 -38.47 -7.14
CA ALA A 378 20.08 -39.05 -7.07
C ALA A 378 19.79 -39.40 -5.60
N ASN A 379 19.59 -38.38 -4.77
CA ASN A 379 18.98 -38.53 -3.47
C ASN A 379 17.54 -38.94 -3.74
N GLY A 380 17.18 -40.17 -3.36
CA GLY A 380 15.79 -40.61 -3.37
C GLY A 380 14.94 -39.54 -2.68
N GLN A 381 14.02 -38.93 -3.42
CA GLN A 381 13.13 -37.89 -2.91
C GLN A 381 12.15 -38.53 -1.92
N ASN A 382 12.61 -38.70 -0.69
CA ASN A 382 11.77 -39.15 0.41
C ASN A 382 11.03 -37.93 0.99
N LEU A 383 9.81 -38.14 1.48
CA LEU A 383 8.99 -37.09 2.08
C LEU A 383 9.73 -36.23 3.13
N PRO A 384 10.57 -36.78 4.04
CA PRO A 384 11.36 -35.96 4.96
C PRO A 384 12.33 -35.01 4.27
N ALA A 385 12.95 -35.43 3.16
CA ALA A 385 13.88 -34.57 2.43
C ALA A 385 13.16 -33.38 1.76
N LEU A 386 11.92 -33.58 1.29
CA LEU A 386 11.08 -32.49 0.77
C LEU A 386 10.69 -31.51 1.88
N VAL A 387 10.42 -32.00 3.09
CA VAL A 387 10.15 -31.13 4.25
C VAL A 387 11.39 -30.32 4.62
N ASP A 388 12.57 -30.94 4.70
CA ASP A 388 13.82 -30.23 5.02
C ASP A 388 14.16 -29.17 3.96
N GLU A 389 13.97 -29.49 2.69
CA GLU A 389 14.15 -28.54 1.59
C GLU A 389 13.15 -27.38 1.67
N ALA A 390 11.88 -27.66 1.96
CA ALA A 390 10.89 -26.62 2.17
C ALA A 390 11.30 -25.71 3.34
N LEU A 391 11.73 -26.27 4.47
CA LEU A 391 12.13 -25.48 5.63
C LEU A 391 13.38 -24.60 5.36
N ALA A 392 14.31 -25.06 4.52
CA ALA A 392 15.51 -24.30 4.17
C ALA A 392 15.26 -23.18 3.14
N ASN A 393 14.40 -23.43 2.15
CA ASN A 393 14.23 -22.53 1.01
C ASN A 393 12.96 -21.66 1.07
N ASN A 394 12.07 -21.88 2.05
CA ASN A 394 10.82 -21.14 2.11
C ASN A 394 11.03 -19.65 2.42
N LEU A 395 10.51 -18.79 1.53
CA LEU A 395 10.65 -17.34 1.63
C LEU A 395 10.03 -16.74 2.89
N GLU A 396 8.92 -17.31 3.38
CA GLU A 396 8.27 -16.77 4.58
C GLU A 396 9.07 -17.03 5.85
N LEU A 397 9.76 -18.17 5.95
CA LEU A 397 10.69 -18.44 7.05
C LEU A 397 11.87 -17.49 7.00
N GLN A 398 12.45 -17.26 5.82
CA GLN A 398 13.54 -16.29 5.64
C GLN A 398 13.11 -14.87 6.03
N ILE A 399 11.88 -14.46 5.71
CA ILE A 399 11.33 -13.17 6.15
C ILE A 399 11.26 -13.10 7.68
N LEU A 400 10.72 -14.13 8.34
CA LEU A 400 10.60 -14.16 9.81
C LEU A 400 11.98 -14.20 10.50
N GLU A 401 12.97 -14.88 9.92
CA GLU A 401 14.35 -14.85 10.39
C GLU A 401 14.95 -13.45 10.31
N LYS A 402 14.74 -12.72 9.20
CA LYS A 402 15.17 -11.32 9.07
C LYS A 402 14.42 -10.39 10.01
N GLU A 403 13.13 -10.60 10.25
CA GLU A 403 12.38 -9.86 11.28
C GLU A 403 12.95 -10.10 12.69
N TYR A 404 13.34 -11.33 13.00
CA TYR A 404 14.00 -11.67 14.26
C TYR A 404 15.37 -10.99 14.39
N GLU A 405 16.21 -11.04 13.35
CA GLU A 405 17.50 -10.32 13.31
C GLU A 405 17.31 -8.81 13.52
N VAL A 406 16.30 -8.21 12.89
CA VAL A 406 15.94 -6.78 13.10
C VAL A 406 15.51 -6.52 14.54
N ALA A 407 14.71 -7.40 15.14
CA ALA A 407 14.27 -7.26 16.52
C ALA A 407 15.43 -7.33 17.52
N LEU A 408 16.44 -8.18 17.27
CA LEU A 408 17.65 -8.25 18.10
C LEU A 408 18.42 -6.92 18.12
N GLN A 409 18.37 -6.14 17.05
CA GLN A 409 19.06 -4.83 16.99
C GLN A 409 18.35 -3.72 17.78
N LYS A 410 17.11 -3.92 18.25
CA LYS A 410 16.37 -2.90 19.02
C LYS A 410 16.82 -2.77 20.47
N ALA A 411 17.15 -3.89 21.13
CA ALA A 411 17.62 -3.90 22.51
C ALA A 411 18.85 -2.99 22.77
N PRO A 412 19.93 -3.01 21.96
CA PRO A 412 21.06 -2.11 22.14
C PRO A 412 20.76 -0.64 21.80
N GLN A 413 19.69 -0.35 21.04
CA GLN A 413 19.28 1.04 20.75
C GLN A 413 18.60 1.67 21.95
N VAL A 414 17.76 0.91 22.67
CA VAL A 414 16.98 1.43 23.80
C VAL A 414 17.74 1.40 25.13
N SER A 415 18.89 0.73 25.19
CA SER A 415 19.75 0.67 26.37
C SER A 415 20.70 1.86 26.50
N GLN A 416 20.78 2.72 25.47
CA GLN A 416 21.63 3.91 25.47
C GLN A 416 20.99 5.08 26.21
N LEU A 417 21.83 5.96 26.73
CA LEU A 417 21.38 7.22 27.29
C LEU A 417 20.76 8.10 26.18
N PRO A 418 19.79 8.96 26.53
CA PRO A 418 19.34 10.02 25.62
C PRO A 418 20.51 10.84 25.10
N GLN A 419 20.40 11.37 23.89
CA GLN A 419 21.46 12.19 23.31
C GLN A 419 21.70 13.45 24.16
N PRO A 420 22.96 13.88 24.33
CA PRO A 420 23.26 15.16 24.95
C PRO A 420 22.73 16.30 24.08
N GLU A 421 22.00 17.22 24.69
CA GLU A 421 21.48 18.42 24.02
C GLU A 421 22.52 19.53 24.11
N VAL A 422 23.07 19.95 22.96
CA VAL A 422 23.98 21.09 22.87
C VAL A 422 23.25 22.22 22.15
N GLY A 423 23.24 23.40 22.76
CA GLY A 423 22.53 24.57 22.25
C GLY A 423 23.39 25.82 22.29
N VAL A 424 23.21 26.68 21.28
CA VAL A 424 23.76 28.03 21.22
C VAL A 424 22.60 29.01 21.23
N GLY A 425 22.59 29.92 22.18
CA GLY A 425 21.62 31.01 22.26
C GLY A 425 22.34 32.35 22.20
N ALA A 426 21.86 33.28 21.38
CA ALA A 426 22.29 34.67 21.42
C ALA A 426 21.25 35.51 22.16
N PHE A 427 21.68 36.56 22.86
CA PHE A 427 20.82 37.53 23.52
C PHE A 427 20.76 38.80 22.66
N PRO A 428 19.84 38.88 21.68
CA PRO A 428 19.72 40.06 20.81
C PRO A 428 19.38 41.33 21.59
N LEU A 429 18.69 41.18 22.73
CA LEU A 429 18.55 42.20 23.75
C LEU A 429 19.34 41.74 24.98
N PRO A 430 20.59 42.20 25.15
CA PRO A 430 21.49 41.68 26.16
C PRO A 430 21.01 42.09 27.56
N VAL A 431 20.92 41.11 28.46
CA VAL A 431 20.57 41.37 29.86
C VAL A 431 21.81 41.90 30.58
N GLU A 432 21.70 43.11 31.12
CA GLU A 432 22.78 43.75 31.86
C GLU A 432 22.98 43.10 33.24
N THR A 433 24.21 42.65 33.51
CA THR A 433 24.61 42.15 34.83
C THR A 433 25.56 43.13 35.50
N ARG A 434 25.93 42.85 36.76
CA ARG A 434 26.93 43.65 37.50
C ARG A 434 28.27 43.79 36.76
N LEU A 435 28.63 42.81 35.93
CA LEU A 435 29.90 42.77 35.19
C LEU A 435 29.73 43.11 33.69
N GLY A 436 28.50 43.39 33.26
CA GLY A 436 28.13 43.83 31.91
C GLY A 436 27.14 42.91 31.20
N ALA A 437 26.94 43.13 29.90
CA ALA A 437 25.82 42.58 29.14
C ALA A 437 26.09 41.14 28.65
N GLN A 438 25.15 40.22 28.85
CA GLN A 438 25.24 38.85 28.32
C GLN A 438 24.96 38.83 26.82
N ILE A 439 25.80 38.15 26.02
CA ILE A 439 25.74 38.22 24.55
C ILE A 439 25.41 36.86 23.95
N VAL A 440 26.12 35.82 24.38
CA VAL A 440 26.02 34.46 23.83
C VAL A 440 26.04 33.46 24.97
N ARG A 441 25.21 32.42 24.88
CA ARG A 441 25.15 31.27 25.78
C ARG A 441 25.42 29.99 24.99
N LEU A 442 26.43 29.26 25.39
CA LEU A 442 26.74 27.91 24.92
C LEU A 442 26.35 26.94 26.04
N GLY A 443 25.40 26.04 25.80
CA GLY A 443 24.91 25.10 26.79
C GLY A 443 25.03 23.67 26.32
N ALA A 444 25.39 22.76 27.22
CA ALA A 444 25.29 21.32 27.01
C ALA A 444 24.53 20.69 28.18
N THR A 445 23.54 19.85 27.91
CA THR A 445 22.73 19.17 28.93
C THR A 445 22.61 17.68 28.62
N GLN A 446 22.83 16.84 29.63
CA GLN A 446 22.61 15.40 29.55
C GLN A 446 21.46 15.01 30.48
N MET A 447 20.48 14.30 29.92
CA MET A 447 19.37 13.72 30.70
C MET A 447 19.71 12.30 31.13
N PHE A 448 19.42 12.00 32.40
CA PHE A 448 19.57 10.72 33.07
C PHE A 448 18.18 10.19 33.47
N PRO A 449 17.69 9.14 32.79
CA PRO A 449 16.43 8.51 33.16
C PRO A 449 16.51 7.82 34.52
N TRP A 450 15.34 7.47 35.09
CA TRP A 450 15.28 6.74 36.36
C TRP A 450 16.11 5.45 36.31
N LYS A 451 16.81 5.13 37.42
CA LYS A 451 17.69 3.96 37.51
C LYS A 451 16.91 2.68 37.19
N GLY A 452 17.42 1.91 36.22
CA GLY A 452 16.82 0.64 35.78
C GLY A 452 15.81 0.75 34.63
N LEU A 453 15.43 1.97 34.20
CA LEU A 453 14.51 2.16 33.07
C LEU A 453 15.11 1.61 31.76
N LEU A 454 16.35 1.99 31.44
CA LEU A 454 17.03 1.57 30.21
C LEU A 454 17.21 0.04 30.15
N ALA A 455 17.57 -0.58 31.28
CA ALA A 455 17.64 -2.04 31.40
C ALA A 455 16.27 -2.70 31.16
N SER A 456 15.20 -2.15 31.75
CA SER A 456 13.84 -2.70 31.56
C SER A 456 13.32 -2.51 30.13
N ARG A 457 13.70 -1.43 29.44
CA ARG A 457 13.42 -1.26 28.00
C ARG A 457 14.18 -2.28 27.16
N SER A 458 15.45 -2.54 27.48
CA SER A 458 16.24 -3.59 26.82
C SER A 458 15.63 -4.98 27.04
N ASP A 459 15.21 -5.30 28.27
CA ASP A 459 14.56 -6.58 28.60
C ASP A 459 13.23 -6.75 27.86
N LEU A 460 12.46 -5.66 27.71
CA LEU A 460 11.23 -5.63 26.92
C LEU A 460 11.50 -5.94 25.43
N GLU A 461 12.47 -5.28 24.79
CA GLU A 461 12.80 -5.57 23.40
C GLU A 461 13.36 -7.00 23.22
N ASN A 462 14.11 -7.52 24.19
CA ASN A 462 14.54 -8.93 24.21
C ASN A 462 13.37 -9.91 24.38
N ALA A 463 12.35 -9.57 25.16
CA ALA A 463 11.15 -10.40 25.26
C ALA A 463 10.36 -10.40 23.94
N ARG A 464 10.28 -9.25 23.27
CA ARG A 464 9.68 -9.12 21.93
C ARG A 464 10.42 -9.95 20.87
N SER A 465 11.75 -9.96 20.88
CA SER A 465 12.53 -10.78 19.94
C SER A 465 12.29 -12.28 20.15
N LYS A 466 12.20 -12.76 21.40
CA LYS A 466 11.83 -14.15 21.71
C LYS A 466 10.46 -14.54 21.17
N ALA A 467 9.47 -13.64 21.25
CA ALA A 467 8.14 -13.90 20.70
C ALA A 467 8.16 -14.00 19.16
N ILE A 468 8.97 -13.18 18.48
CA ILE A 468 9.17 -13.28 17.01
C ILE A 468 9.85 -14.60 16.65
N PHE A 469 10.88 -15.01 17.41
CA PHE A 469 11.53 -16.30 17.20
C PHE A 469 10.55 -17.48 17.28
N LYS A 470 9.58 -17.46 18.21
CA LYS A 470 8.55 -18.51 18.28
C LYS A 470 7.61 -18.54 17.07
N LYS A 471 7.43 -17.42 16.35
CA LYS A 471 6.66 -17.43 15.09
C LYS A 471 7.31 -18.30 14.02
N ILE A 472 8.64 -18.38 13.99
CA ILE A 472 9.39 -19.25 13.06
C ILE A 472 9.00 -20.70 13.32
N ALA A 473 9.04 -21.14 14.58
CA ALA A 473 8.65 -22.51 14.97
C ALA A 473 7.16 -22.83 14.68
N ILE A 474 6.27 -21.86 14.82
CA ILE A 474 4.85 -22.03 14.45
C ILE A 474 4.73 -22.21 12.93
N ARG A 475 5.42 -21.37 12.16
CA ARG A 475 5.35 -21.41 10.70
C ARG A 475 6.02 -22.66 10.12
N SER A 476 7.10 -23.15 10.72
CA SER A 476 7.76 -24.38 10.30
C SER A 476 6.84 -25.61 10.45
N LEU A 477 6.07 -25.69 11.54
CA LEU A 477 5.07 -26.75 11.72
C LEU A 477 3.96 -26.68 10.65
N ASP A 478 3.51 -25.47 10.30
CA ASP A 478 2.49 -25.30 9.26
C ASP A 478 3.01 -25.66 7.87
N ILE A 479 4.25 -25.27 7.52
CA ILE A 479 4.89 -25.64 6.26
C ILE A 479 5.07 -27.15 6.16
N LYS A 480 5.58 -27.81 7.22
CA LYS A 480 5.69 -29.27 7.28
C LYS A 480 4.34 -29.93 6.98
N TYR A 481 3.29 -29.52 7.67
CA TYR A 481 1.94 -30.03 7.45
C TYR A 481 1.44 -29.82 6.01
N GLN A 482 1.68 -28.65 5.43
CA GLN A 482 1.28 -28.34 4.06
C GLN A 482 2.00 -29.22 3.04
N VAL A 483 3.33 -29.40 3.18
CA VAL A 483 4.13 -30.28 2.32
C VAL A 483 3.62 -31.72 2.41
N GLU A 484 3.44 -32.25 3.61
CA GLU A 484 2.96 -33.63 3.81
C GLU A 484 1.56 -33.85 3.25
N LYS A 485 0.65 -32.88 3.45
CA LYS A 485 -0.71 -32.94 2.93
C LYS A 485 -0.74 -32.92 1.39
N GLU A 486 -0.04 -31.98 0.76
CA GLU A 486 -0.04 -31.87 -0.71
C GLU A 486 0.70 -33.05 -1.36
N TRP A 487 1.74 -33.57 -0.70
CA TRP A 487 2.39 -34.81 -1.13
C TRP A 487 1.44 -36.02 -1.06
N LEU A 488 0.63 -36.14 0.00
CA LEU A 488 -0.39 -37.20 0.09
C LEU A 488 -1.49 -37.05 -0.97
N ASN A 489 -1.93 -35.83 -1.28
CA ASN A 489 -2.87 -35.58 -2.37
C ASN A 489 -2.28 -36.03 -3.72
N LEU A 490 -1.01 -35.71 -3.96
CA LEU A 490 -0.28 -36.12 -5.15
C LEU A 490 -0.15 -37.65 -5.25
N TYR A 491 0.20 -38.30 -4.13
CA TYR A 491 0.24 -39.76 -4.00
C TYR A 491 -1.10 -40.39 -4.31
N GLU A 492 -2.20 -39.87 -3.75
CA GLU A 492 -3.54 -40.39 -4.03
C GLU A 492 -3.86 -40.36 -5.53
N LEU A 493 -3.59 -39.22 -6.20
CA LEU A 493 -3.86 -39.09 -7.64
C LEU A 493 -3.00 -40.03 -8.49
N ASP A 494 -1.70 -40.16 -8.19
CA ASP A 494 -0.82 -41.06 -8.93
C ASP A 494 -1.21 -42.53 -8.75
N GLN A 495 -1.55 -42.94 -7.53
CA GLN A 495 -2.00 -44.31 -7.25
C GLN A 495 -3.36 -44.60 -7.86
N ARG A 496 -4.30 -43.65 -7.87
CA ARG A 496 -5.58 -43.80 -8.58
C ARG A 496 -5.35 -44.03 -10.08
N ILE A 497 -4.48 -43.24 -10.72
CA ILE A 497 -4.11 -43.44 -12.13
C ILE A 497 -3.47 -44.81 -12.34
N GLY A 498 -2.59 -45.24 -11.43
CA GLY A 498 -1.95 -46.56 -11.44
C GLY A 498 -2.97 -47.70 -11.41
N LEU A 499 -3.88 -47.68 -10.44
CA LEU A 499 -4.94 -48.69 -10.27
C LEU A 499 -5.88 -48.76 -11.48
N LEU A 500 -6.27 -47.61 -12.03
CA LEU A 500 -7.10 -47.58 -13.24
C LEU A 500 -6.37 -48.16 -14.46
N LYS A 501 -5.08 -47.85 -14.63
CA LYS A 501 -4.25 -48.41 -15.71
C LYS A 501 -4.05 -49.93 -15.58
N GLN A 502 -3.86 -50.43 -14.36
CA GLN A 502 -3.69 -51.86 -14.11
C GLN A 502 -4.96 -52.67 -14.46
N ASN A 503 -6.13 -52.04 -14.45
CA ASN A 503 -7.41 -52.67 -14.80
C ASN A 503 -7.76 -52.63 -16.30
N LEU A 504 -7.10 -51.78 -17.10
CA LEU A 504 -7.32 -51.73 -18.56
C LEU A 504 -7.05 -53.07 -19.28
N PRO A 505 -5.95 -53.79 -19.02
CA PRO A 505 -5.71 -55.11 -19.63
C PRO A 505 -6.81 -56.13 -19.32
N LEU A 506 -7.47 -55.99 -18.16
CA LEU A 506 -8.54 -56.88 -17.73
C LEU A 506 -9.83 -56.62 -18.53
N LEU A 507 -10.13 -55.35 -18.82
CA LEU A 507 -11.18 -54.99 -19.77
C LEU A 507 -10.86 -55.43 -21.20
N ASP A 508 -9.60 -55.29 -21.66
CA ASP A 508 -9.19 -55.78 -22.98
C ASP A 508 -9.35 -57.31 -23.09
N ALA A 509 -9.10 -58.05 -22.01
CA ALA A 509 -9.34 -59.49 -21.95
C ALA A 509 -10.84 -59.84 -22.00
N LEU A 510 -11.69 -59.07 -21.30
CA LEU A 510 -13.15 -59.22 -21.34
C LEU A 510 -13.73 -58.88 -22.72
N GLU A 511 -13.19 -57.87 -23.41
CA GLU A 511 -13.58 -57.51 -24.77
C GLU A 511 -13.28 -58.65 -25.75
N LYS A 512 -12.06 -59.20 -25.72
CA LYS A 512 -11.66 -60.35 -26.54
C LYS A 512 -12.56 -61.57 -26.29
N LEU A 513 -12.90 -61.80 -25.03
CA LEU A 513 -13.77 -62.90 -24.62
C LEU A 513 -15.21 -62.69 -25.08
N ALA A 514 -15.74 -61.47 -25.04
CA ALA A 514 -17.05 -61.14 -25.59
C ALA A 514 -17.08 -61.28 -27.13
N LEU A 515 -16.04 -60.81 -27.83
CA LEU A 515 -15.90 -60.97 -29.28
C LEU A 515 -15.91 -62.44 -29.71
N ALA A 516 -15.11 -63.28 -29.04
CA ALA A 516 -15.08 -64.72 -29.33
C ALA A 516 -16.45 -65.39 -29.11
N LYS A 517 -17.25 -64.92 -28.13
CA LYS A 517 -18.61 -65.43 -27.91
C LYS A 517 -19.60 -65.00 -28.99
N VAL A 518 -19.49 -63.76 -29.46
CA VAL A 518 -20.28 -63.25 -30.61
C VAL A 518 -19.96 -64.05 -31.87
N GLU A 519 -18.68 -64.29 -32.18
CA GLU A 519 -18.25 -65.10 -33.33
C GLU A 519 -18.77 -66.54 -33.26
N SER A 520 -18.88 -67.11 -32.06
CA SER A 520 -19.42 -68.46 -31.84
C SER A 520 -20.96 -68.55 -31.84
N GLY A 521 -21.67 -67.42 -32.05
CA GLY A 521 -23.14 -67.34 -32.04
C GLY A 521 -23.78 -67.48 -30.65
N LYS A 522 -23.00 -67.41 -29.57
CA LYS A 522 -23.43 -67.62 -28.18
C LYS A 522 -23.40 -66.36 -27.32
N GLY A 523 -23.15 -65.18 -27.91
CA GLY A 523 -23.04 -63.90 -27.21
C GLY A 523 -23.62 -62.74 -28.02
N THR A 524 -23.79 -61.58 -27.40
CA THR A 524 -24.40 -60.40 -28.04
C THR A 524 -23.35 -59.33 -28.37
N THR A 525 -23.51 -58.62 -29.50
CA THR A 525 -22.65 -57.45 -29.82
C THR A 525 -22.81 -56.31 -28.80
N ALA A 526 -23.95 -56.27 -28.10
CA ALA A 526 -24.16 -55.34 -26.99
C ALA A 526 -23.14 -55.55 -25.85
N ASP A 527 -22.70 -56.79 -25.60
CA ASP A 527 -21.70 -57.09 -24.57
C ASP A 527 -20.34 -56.47 -24.91
N VAL A 528 -19.91 -56.54 -26.17
CA VAL A 528 -18.67 -55.92 -26.66
C VAL A 528 -18.73 -54.39 -26.50
N LEU A 529 -19.84 -53.77 -26.94
CA LEU A 529 -20.04 -52.33 -26.82
C LEU A 529 -20.05 -51.87 -25.35
N ARG A 530 -20.60 -52.68 -24.43
CA ARG A 530 -20.59 -52.37 -22.98
C ARG A 530 -19.16 -52.32 -22.42
N VAL A 531 -18.28 -53.26 -22.81
CA VAL A 531 -16.87 -53.22 -22.39
C VAL A 531 -16.18 -52.00 -22.96
N GLN A 532 -16.36 -51.71 -24.25
CA GLN A 532 -15.76 -50.53 -24.89
C GLN A 532 -16.19 -49.23 -24.21
N LEU A 533 -17.48 -49.09 -23.88
CA LEU A 533 -17.99 -47.92 -23.13
C LEU A 533 -17.33 -47.78 -21.75
N LYS A 534 -17.17 -48.88 -21.00
CA LYS A 534 -16.52 -48.84 -19.68
C LYS A 534 -15.02 -48.51 -19.79
N ARG A 535 -14.36 -49.05 -20.82
CA ARG A 535 -12.95 -48.78 -21.10
C ARG A 535 -12.72 -47.31 -21.47
N GLU A 536 -13.54 -46.74 -22.34
CA GLU A 536 -13.47 -45.31 -22.68
C GLU A 536 -13.77 -44.41 -21.47
N ALA A 537 -14.71 -44.79 -20.61
CA ALA A 537 -14.96 -44.07 -19.36
C ALA A 537 -13.75 -44.08 -18.41
N LEU A 538 -13.02 -45.20 -18.29
CA LEU A 538 -11.79 -45.26 -17.50
C LEU A 538 -10.66 -44.43 -18.10
N LEU A 539 -10.49 -44.46 -19.43
CA LEU A 539 -9.49 -43.63 -20.12
C LEU A 539 -9.78 -42.14 -19.92
N GLN A 540 -11.04 -41.73 -20.04
CA GLN A 540 -11.47 -40.36 -19.74
C GLN A 540 -11.15 -39.98 -18.29
N GLN A 541 -11.45 -40.86 -17.33
CA GLN A 541 -11.16 -40.61 -15.91
C GLN A 541 -9.65 -40.47 -15.64
N ILE A 542 -8.81 -41.30 -16.27
CA ILE A 542 -7.36 -41.18 -16.19
C ILE A 542 -6.88 -39.82 -16.68
N GLU A 543 -7.43 -39.32 -17.80
CA GLU A 543 -7.01 -38.03 -18.35
C GLU A 543 -7.44 -36.85 -17.46
N ILE A 544 -8.62 -36.94 -16.84
CA ILE A 544 -9.06 -35.96 -15.83
C ILE A 544 -8.11 -35.96 -14.64
N LEU A 545 -7.77 -37.13 -14.08
CA LEU A 545 -6.86 -37.23 -12.93
C LEU A 545 -5.46 -36.69 -13.24
N LYS A 546 -4.94 -36.90 -14.47
CA LYS A 546 -3.67 -36.29 -14.91
C LYS A 546 -3.74 -34.76 -14.91
N GLN A 547 -4.89 -34.19 -15.27
CA GLN A 547 -5.07 -32.74 -15.24
C GLN A 547 -5.19 -32.22 -13.79
N GLU A 548 -5.91 -32.93 -12.93
CA GLU A 548 -6.03 -32.61 -11.49
C GLU A 548 -4.68 -32.63 -10.77
N LYS A 549 -3.76 -33.51 -11.20
CA LYS A 549 -2.38 -33.60 -10.67
C LYS A 549 -1.61 -32.28 -10.72
N ARG A 550 -1.90 -31.41 -11.70
CA ARG A 550 -1.17 -30.14 -11.87
C ARG A 550 -1.30 -29.22 -10.65
N GLY A 551 -2.45 -29.23 -9.96
CA GLY A 551 -2.69 -28.38 -8.78
C GLY A 551 -1.75 -28.70 -7.62
N PRO A 552 -1.75 -29.95 -7.10
CA PRO A 552 -0.84 -30.35 -6.03
C PRO A 552 0.64 -30.21 -6.40
N VAL A 553 1.03 -30.47 -7.65
CA VAL A 553 2.42 -30.27 -8.13
C VAL A 553 2.83 -28.80 -8.04
N ALA A 554 2.01 -27.89 -8.55
CA ALA A 554 2.29 -26.47 -8.49
C ALA A 554 2.33 -25.97 -7.03
N ALA A 555 1.40 -26.42 -6.19
CA ALA A 555 1.36 -26.06 -4.76
C ALA A 555 2.62 -26.54 -4.01
N LEU A 556 3.06 -27.78 -4.22
CA LEU A 556 4.25 -28.31 -3.57
C LEU A 556 5.52 -27.59 -4.06
N ASN A 557 5.64 -27.34 -5.38
CA ASN A 557 6.77 -26.61 -5.95
C ASN A 557 6.82 -25.15 -5.48
N GLN A 558 5.67 -24.50 -5.28
CA GLN A 558 5.60 -23.16 -4.68
C GLN A 558 6.19 -23.17 -3.26
N ILE A 559 5.81 -24.14 -2.43
CA ILE A 559 6.31 -24.24 -1.04
C ILE A 559 7.82 -24.51 -1.01
N LEU A 560 8.32 -25.32 -1.95
CA LEU A 560 9.74 -25.67 -2.11
C LEU A 560 10.59 -24.56 -2.75
N GLY A 561 9.98 -23.52 -3.32
CA GLY A 561 10.70 -22.48 -4.07
C GLY A 561 11.22 -22.94 -5.45
N ARG A 562 10.56 -23.92 -6.06
CA ARG A 562 10.90 -24.48 -7.39
C ARG A 562 9.99 -23.89 -8.48
N THR A 563 10.32 -24.15 -9.75
CA THR A 563 9.40 -23.85 -10.87
C THR A 563 8.14 -24.71 -10.78
N GLU A 564 6.99 -24.15 -11.14
CA GLU A 564 5.67 -24.78 -10.98
C GLU A 564 5.56 -26.19 -11.60
N ASP A 565 6.27 -26.44 -12.71
CA ASP A 565 6.24 -27.70 -13.45
C ASP A 565 7.36 -28.69 -13.07
N ALA A 566 8.14 -28.42 -12.01
CA ALA A 566 9.22 -29.33 -11.60
C ALA A 566 8.65 -30.70 -11.17
N GLY A 567 9.24 -31.78 -11.68
CA GLY A 567 8.80 -33.14 -11.36
C GLY A 567 9.05 -33.48 -9.90
N ILE A 568 8.04 -34.09 -9.25
CA ILE A 568 8.10 -34.60 -7.88
C ILE A 568 7.92 -36.11 -7.94
N ALA A 569 8.89 -36.84 -7.38
CA ALA A 569 8.77 -38.29 -7.22
C ALA A 569 7.94 -38.63 -5.99
N VAL A 570 7.16 -39.70 -6.12
CA VAL A 570 6.22 -40.17 -5.11
C VAL A 570 6.46 -41.65 -4.88
N ALA A 571 6.20 -42.14 -3.66
CA ALA A 571 6.41 -43.54 -3.32
C ALA A 571 5.46 -44.47 -4.08
N ASP A 572 5.93 -45.68 -4.39
CA ASP A 572 5.14 -46.70 -5.11
C ASP A 572 3.98 -47.26 -4.27
N SER A 573 4.12 -47.30 -2.95
CA SER A 573 3.06 -47.74 -2.03
C SER A 573 3.26 -47.19 -0.61
N LEU A 574 2.16 -47.10 0.13
CA LEU A 574 2.11 -46.73 1.54
C LEU A 574 1.31 -47.76 2.33
N GLU A 575 1.85 -48.17 3.47
CA GLU A 575 1.09 -48.97 4.43
C GLU A 575 0.07 -48.10 5.18
N PHE A 576 -0.95 -48.74 5.76
CA PHE A 576 -1.91 -48.06 6.62
C PHE A 576 -1.21 -47.41 7.83
N ALA A 577 -1.44 -46.13 8.06
CA ALA A 577 -0.76 -45.38 9.12
C ALA A 577 -1.20 -45.87 10.50
N ARG A 578 -0.26 -46.08 11.42
CA ARG A 578 -0.56 -46.38 12.83
C ARG A 578 -0.43 -45.12 13.67
N LEU A 579 -1.43 -44.86 14.51
CA LEU A 579 -1.36 -43.82 15.55
C LEU A 579 -0.68 -44.40 16.79
N ILE A 580 0.39 -43.74 17.26
CA ILE A 580 1.19 -44.20 18.41
C ILE A 580 0.76 -43.47 19.70
N TRP A 581 0.02 -42.36 19.57
CA TRP A 581 -0.31 -41.47 20.69
C TRP A 581 -1.64 -41.81 21.36
N ASN A 582 -1.69 -41.59 22.68
CA ASN A 582 -2.93 -41.51 23.44
C ASN A 582 -3.41 -40.06 23.50
N LYS A 583 -4.72 -39.83 23.35
CA LYS A 583 -5.37 -38.50 23.40
C LYS A 583 -5.00 -37.69 24.65
N ASP A 584 -5.03 -38.30 25.84
CA ASP A 584 -4.79 -37.58 27.10
C ASP A 584 -3.33 -37.14 27.24
N SER A 585 -2.40 -38.03 26.89
CA SER A 585 -0.96 -37.76 26.88
C SER A 585 -0.56 -36.73 25.82
N LEU A 586 -1.28 -36.71 24.69
CA LEU A 586 -1.06 -35.75 23.62
C LEU A 586 -1.48 -34.33 24.06
N MET A 587 -2.64 -34.19 24.69
CA MET A 587 -3.12 -32.89 25.15
C MET A 587 -2.26 -32.29 26.25
N SER A 588 -1.67 -33.12 27.13
CA SER A 588 -0.72 -32.63 28.13
C SER A 588 0.59 -32.15 27.50
N LEU A 589 1.10 -32.87 26.49
CA LEU A 589 2.28 -32.47 25.72
C LEU A 589 2.07 -31.14 24.98
N ILE A 590 0.92 -30.97 24.33
CA ILE A 590 0.59 -29.73 23.60
C ILE A 590 0.57 -28.55 24.56
N LYS A 591 -0.05 -28.70 25.74
CA LYS A 591 -0.12 -27.63 26.75
C LYS A 591 1.24 -27.16 27.24
N THR A 592 2.26 -28.02 27.24
CA THR A 592 3.59 -27.70 27.77
C THR A 592 4.60 -27.30 26.70
N SER A 593 4.47 -27.81 25.47
CA SER A 593 5.52 -27.70 24.44
C SER A 593 5.10 -26.98 23.16
N HIS A 594 3.81 -26.72 22.93
CA HIS A 594 3.38 -26.17 21.64
C HIS A 594 3.85 -24.70 21.46
N PRO A 595 4.57 -24.37 20.36
CA PRO A 595 5.16 -23.03 20.15
C PRO A 595 4.17 -21.87 20.22
N GLN A 596 2.93 -22.06 19.73
CA GLN A 596 1.89 -21.03 19.78
C GLN A 596 1.43 -20.71 21.21
N LEU A 597 1.39 -21.71 22.10
CA LEU A 597 0.98 -21.49 23.49
C LEU A 597 2.10 -20.80 24.28
N GLU A 598 3.35 -21.16 24.01
CA GLU A 598 4.52 -20.47 24.54
C GLU A 598 4.61 -19.03 24.02
N MET A 599 4.25 -18.78 22.74
CA MET A 599 4.16 -17.43 22.19
C MET A 599 3.14 -16.57 22.94
N TYR A 600 1.96 -17.10 23.27
CA TYR A 600 0.99 -16.35 24.09
C TYR A 600 1.54 -16.03 25.48
N GLN A 601 2.26 -16.96 26.11
CA GLN A 601 2.93 -16.70 27.40
C GLN A 601 4.00 -15.60 27.26
N LEU A 602 4.82 -15.64 26.20
CA LEU A 602 5.80 -14.58 25.93
C LEU A 602 5.12 -13.23 25.67
N GLN A 603 3.97 -13.19 25.00
CA GLN A 603 3.20 -11.96 24.81
C GLN A 603 2.61 -11.42 26.11
N GLN A 604 2.18 -12.30 27.03
CA GLN A 604 1.78 -11.89 28.38
C GLN A 604 2.96 -11.33 29.15
N ASP A 605 4.14 -11.94 29.05
CA ASP A 605 5.35 -11.44 29.68
C ASP A 605 5.81 -10.11 29.07
N ILE A 606 5.67 -9.91 27.76
CA ILE A 606 5.88 -8.61 27.09
C ILE A 606 4.95 -7.55 27.70
N ALA A 607 3.65 -7.83 27.81
CA ALA A 607 2.69 -6.90 28.41
C ALA A 607 3.04 -6.57 29.88
N ARG A 608 3.52 -7.57 30.65
CA ARG A 608 4.04 -7.35 32.02
C ARG A 608 5.28 -6.47 32.04
N GLN A 609 6.22 -6.66 31.12
CA GLN A 609 7.40 -5.80 30.99
C GLN A 609 7.01 -4.39 30.52
N GLU A 610 6.01 -4.24 29.65
CA GLU A 610 5.46 -2.94 29.23
C GLU A 610 4.87 -2.18 30.41
N MET A 611 4.11 -2.84 31.29
CA MET A 611 3.62 -2.25 32.54
C MET A 611 4.78 -1.82 33.45
N LYS A 612 5.82 -2.65 33.59
CA LYS A 612 7.00 -2.33 34.40
C LYS A 612 7.76 -1.11 33.85
N VAL A 613 7.94 -1.03 32.53
CA VAL A 613 8.54 0.14 31.85
C VAL A 613 7.66 1.37 32.04
N ASN A 614 6.34 1.25 31.90
CA ASN A 614 5.38 2.33 32.11
C ASN A 614 5.42 2.87 33.56
N GLU A 615 5.56 1.99 34.55
CA GLU A 615 5.74 2.39 35.95
C GLU A 615 7.04 3.19 36.15
N MET A 616 8.13 2.79 35.48
CA MET A 616 9.41 3.51 35.56
C MET A 616 9.43 4.82 34.77
N ASP A 617 8.75 4.88 33.62
CA ASP A 617 8.55 6.11 32.85
C ASP A 617 7.75 7.17 33.65
N GLY A 618 6.89 6.72 34.57
CA GLY A 618 6.18 7.58 35.51
C GLY A 618 7.03 8.12 36.67
N LYS A 619 8.32 7.77 36.75
CA LYS A 619 9.26 8.26 37.79
C LYS A 619 10.03 9.50 37.29
N PRO A 620 10.62 10.30 38.19
CA PRO A 620 11.36 11.49 37.80
C PRO A 620 12.54 11.19 36.86
N THR A 621 12.83 12.13 35.96
CA THR A 621 14.08 12.14 35.18
C THR A 621 14.95 13.30 35.64
N PHE A 622 16.25 13.09 35.68
CA PHE A 622 17.23 14.06 36.17
C PHE A 622 18.06 14.56 35.01
N GLY A 623 18.43 15.83 34.98
CA GLY A 623 19.34 16.37 33.97
C GLY A 623 20.46 17.14 34.63
N VAL A 624 21.66 17.00 34.06
CA VAL A 624 22.84 17.77 34.45
C VAL A 624 23.29 18.54 33.22
N GLY A 625 23.45 19.85 33.36
CA GLY A 625 23.89 20.72 32.28
C GLY A 625 24.94 21.73 32.73
N LEU A 626 25.68 22.23 31.75
CA LEU A 626 26.67 23.27 31.90
C LEU A 626 26.39 24.36 30.86
N ASP A 627 26.25 25.60 31.34
CA ASP A 627 26.07 26.78 30.50
C ASP A 627 27.29 27.69 30.63
N TYR A 628 27.91 28.04 29.51
CA TYR A 628 28.94 29.05 29.38
C TYR A 628 28.32 30.29 28.74
N ILE A 629 28.25 31.40 29.48
CA ILE A 629 27.63 32.65 29.03
C ILE A 629 28.71 33.72 28.90
N MET A 630 28.90 34.22 27.69
CA MET A 630 29.83 35.30 27.37
C MET A 630 29.25 36.66 27.75
N VAL A 631 30.05 37.47 28.44
CA VAL A 631 29.65 38.77 28.98
C VAL A 631 30.57 39.87 28.47
N ASN A 632 30.01 40.92 27.88
CA ASN A 632 30.79 42.11 27.50
C ASN A 632 31.10 42.96 28.73
N GLY A 633 32.31 43.51 28.79
CA GLY A 633 32.68 44.46 29.84
C GLY A 633 31.87 45.75 29.77
N ARG A 634 31.52 46.30 30.94
CA ARG A 634 30.85 47.59 31.08
C ARG A 634 31.72 48.74 30.64
N THR A 635 31.14 49.71 29.93
CA THR A 635 31.79 50.97 29.54
C THR A 635 31.42 52.13 30.48
N ASP A 636 30.36 52.00 31.27
CA ASP A 636 29.84 53.03 32.18
C ASP A 636 30.46 52.97 33.60
N ALA A 637 31.02 51.82 33.99
CA ALA A 637 31.69 51.61 35.27
C ALA A 637 32.81 50.56 35.14
N SER A 638 33.82 50.59 36.02
CA SER A 638 34.92 49.61 36.07
C SER A 638 34.88 48.74 37.33
N PRO A 639 33.89 47.83 37.46
CA PRO A 639 33.83 46.90 38.59
C PRO A 639 34.99 45.89 38.53
N VAL A 640 35.41 45.37 39.69
CA VAL A 640 36.44 44.32 39.77
C VAL A 640 35.96 43.07 39.01
N ASN A 641 36.79 42.58 38.08
CA ASN A 641 36.47 41.50 37.11
C ASN A 641 35.40 41.88 36.06
N ASN A 642 35.40 43.13 35.59
CA ASN A 642 34.55 43.61 34.49
C ASN A 642 34.64 42.69 33.25
N GLY A 643 33.51 42.32 32.66
CA GLY A 643 33.46 41.43 31.48
C GLY A 643 33.84 39.97 31.74
N ARG A 644 33.77 39.49 33.00
CA ARG A 644 34.02 38.07 33.30
C ARG A 644 32.84 37.21 32.87
N ASP A 645 33.13 36.21 32.05
CA ASP A 645 32.17 35.19 31.60
C ASP A 645 31.60 34.36 32.77
N ILE A 646 30.38 33.88 32.60
CA ILE A 646 29.63 33.12 33.60
C ILE A 646 29.66 31.64 33.22
N VAL A 647 30.05 30.80 34.18
CA VAL A 647 29.88 29.34 34.09
C VAL A 647 28.79 28.93 35.06
N GLN A 648 27.69 28.41 34.55
CA GLN A 648 26.55 27.97 35.35
C GLN A 648 26.38 26.45 35.25
N VAL A 649 26.41 25.78 36.40
CA VAL A 649 26.02 24.37 36.51
C VAL A 649 24.52 24.30 36.76
N ARG A 650 23.82 23.48 35.96
CA ARG A 650 22.37 23.32 36.01
C ARG A 650 22.01 21.90 36.42
N GLY A 651 21.14 21.78 37.42
CA GLY A 651 20.41 20.55 37.71
C GLY A 651 18.95 20.72 37.31
N THR A 652 18.41 19.80 36.50
CA THR A 652 16.98 19.76 36.16
C THR A 652 16.35 18.48 36.70
N VAL A 653 15.11 18.58 37.17
CA VAL A 653 14.30 17.41 37.55
C VAL A 653 12.95 17.55 36.85
N SER A 654 12.60 16.58 36.02
CA SER A 654 11.30 16.53 35.36
C SER A 654 10.44 15.46 36.05
N ILE A 655 9.32 15.89 36.63
CA ILE A 655 8.41 15.04 37.40
C ILE A 655 7.06 14.99 36.65
N PRO A 656 6.61 13.83 36.16
CA PRO A 656 5.31 13.72 35.52
C PRO A 656 4.17 13.80 36.56
N ILE A 657 3.41 14.90 36.54
CA ILE A 657 2.33 15.17 37.50
C ILE A 657 1.01 14.48 37.10
N TYR A 658 0.70 14.45 35.79
CA TYR A 658 -0.55 13.87 35.30
C TYR A 658 -0.45 12.35 35.12
N ARG A 659 -1.08 11.60 36.03
CA ARG A 659 -0.97 10.12 36.07
C ARG A 659 -1.98 9.34 35.23
N LYS A 660 -3.10 9.96 34.82
CA LYS A 660 -4.16 9.28 34.05
C LYS A 660 -3.66 8.55 32.81
N LYS A 661 -2.64 9.08 32.11
CA LYS A 661 -2.02 8.43 30.94
C LYS A 661 -1.38 7.08 31.29
N TYR A 662 -0.65 7.02 32.42
CA TYR A 662 0.06 5.82 32.85
C TYR A 662 -0.91 4.76 33.36
N GLU A 663 -1.96 5.18 34.08
CA GLU A 663 -3.04 4.30 34.53
C GLU A 663 -3.79 3.69 33.33
N ALA A 664 -4.13 4.50 32.33
CA ALA A 664 -4.77 4.02 31.11
C ALA A 664 -3.90 3.00 30.36
N LYS A 665 -2.59 3.26 30.23
CA LYS A 665 -1.65 2.31 29.59
C LYS A 665 -1.48 1.02 30.39
N ALA A 666 -1.49 1.09 31.72
CA ALA A 666 -1.47 -0.12 32.55
C ALA A 666 -2.75 -0.95 32.38
N MET A 667 -3.91 -0.31 32.34
CA MET A 667 -5.19 -0.97 32.10
C MET A 667 -5.25 -1.61 30.70
N GLU A 668 -4.71 -0.94 29.68
CA GLU A 668 -4.57 -1.47 28.31
C GLU A 668 -3.80 -2.80 28.30
N GLU A 669 -2.62 -2.84 28.93
CA GLU A 669 -1.81 -4.07 28.99
C GLU A 669 -2.47 -5.18 29.83
N GLN A 670 -3.23 -4.83 30.89
CA GLN A 670 -4.01 -5.81 31.66
C GLN A 670 -5.12 -6.45 30.81
N LEU A 671 -5.86 -5.65 30.05
CA LEU A 671 -6.90 -6.16 29.15
C LEU A 671 -6.30 -7.03 28.03
N LYS A 672 -5.10 -6.70 27.56
CA LYS A 672 -4.34 -7.51 26.60
C LYS A 672 -3.93 -8.86 27.19
N ILE A 673 -3.48 -8.92 28.44
CA ILE A 673 -3.20 -10.20 29.14
C ILE A 673 -4.47 -11.06 29.22
N ALA A 674 -5.59 -10.47 29.65
CA ALA A 674 -6.87 -11.18 29.72
C ALA A 674 -7.33 -11.69 28.34
N SER A 675 -7.12 -10.90 27.29
CA SER A 675 -7.40 -11.33 25.91
C SER A 675 -6.51 -12.48 25.47
N LEU A 676 -5.23 -12.48 25.84
CA LEU A 676 -4.29 -13.57 25.53
C LEU A 676 -4.64 -14.87 26.27
N ASP A 677 -5.16 -14.78 27.49
CA ASP A 677 -5.68 -15.95 28.22
C ASP A 677 -6.86 -16.59 27.46
N LEU A 678 -7.81 -15.77 26.99
CA LEU A 678 -8.93 -16.24 26.17
C LEU A 678 -8.47 -16.84 24.83
N GLN A 679 -7.47 -16.23 24.16
CA GLN A 679 -6.89 -16.78 22.93
C GLN A 679 -6.19 -18.13 23.16
N LYS A 680 -5.53 -18.29 24.31
CA LYS A 680 -4.90 -19.55 24.71
C LYS A 680 -5.95 -20.64 24.94
N GLU A 681 -7.05 -20.31 25.62
CA GLU A 681 -8.15 -21.25 25.84
C GLU A 681 -8.84 -21.66 24.54
N ASP A 682 -9.16 -20.70 23.66
CA ASP A 682 -9.72 -20.96 22.33
C ASP A 682 -8.80 -21.84 21.47
N ALA A 683 -7.48 -21.58 21.48
CA ALA A 683 -6.52 -22.41 20.77
C ALA A 683 -6.53 -23.86 21.29
N LEU A 684 -6.55 -24.06 22.62
CA LEU A 684 -6.63 -25.39 23.21
C LEU A 684 -7.92 -26.13 22.84
N GLN A 685 -9.06 -25.44 22.82
CA GLN A 685 -10.34 -26.02 22.39
C GLN A 685 -10.29 -26.43 20.91
N LYS A 686 -9.72 -25.58 20.04
CA LYS A 686 -9.52 -25.88 18.62
C LYS A 686 -8.61 -27.08 18.39
N TYR A 687 -7.49 -27.17 19.11
CA TYR A 687 -6.57 -28.31 19.04
C TYR A 687 -7.25 -29.59 19.51
N SER A 688 -7.96 -29.55 20.63
CA SER A 688 -8.72 -30.70 21.13
C SER A 688 -9.75 -31.20 20.12
N ALA A 689 -10.51 -30.29 19.49
CA ALA A 689 -11.49 -30.66 18.46
C ALA A 689 -10.83 -31.21 17.18
N ALA A 690 -9.68 -30.66 16.77
CA ALA A 690 -8.93 -31.14 15.60
C ALA A 690 -8.37 -32.53 15.84
N ILE A 691 -7.82 -32.79 17.02
CA ILE A 691 -7.32 -34.11 17.43
C ILE A 691 -8.46 -35.13 17.47
N GLU A 692 -9.61 -34.78 18.06
CA GLU A 692 -10.75 -35.69 18.10
C GLU A 692 -11.22 -36.08 16.69
N ARG A 693 -11.29 -35.10 15.78
CA ARG A 693 -11.60 -35.36 14.36
C ARG A 693 -10.56 -36.27 13.69
N ALA A 694 -9.28 -36.06 13.97
CA ALA A 694 -8.23 -36.90 13.39
C ALA A 694 -8.32 -38.35 13.87
N PHE A 695 -8.55 -38.59 15.18
CA PHE A 695 -8.77 -39.94 15.70
C PHE A 695 -10.01 -40.59 15.09
N ALA A 696 -11.13 -39.87 15.00
CA ALA A 696 -12.36 -40.39 14.38
C ALA A 696 -12.18 -40.70 12.88
N GLN A 697 -11.44 -39.86 12.15
CA GLN A 697 -11.08 -40.10 10.74
C GLN A 697 -10.22 -41.34 10.58
N HIS A 698 -9.23 -41.53 11.46
CA HIS A 698 -8.36 -42.71 11.46
C HIS A 698 -9.13 -43.99 11.75
N GLU A 699 -9.99 -43.98 12.77
CA GLU A 699 -10.85 -45.12 13.12
C GLU A 699 -11.82 -45.47 11.98
N THR A 700 -12.43 -44.46 11.37
CA THR A 700 -13.30 -44.63 10.19
C THR A 700 -12.54 -45.25 9.02
N ALA A 701 -11.31 -44.79 8.76
CA ALA A 701 -10.46 -45.34 7.71
C ALA A 701 -10.10 -46.82 7.99
N SER A 702 -9.81 -47.17 9.25
CA SER A 702 -9.55 -48.55 9.66
C SER A 702 -10.78 -49.45 9.43
N LEU A 703 -11.96 -48.99 9.84
CA LEU A 703 -13.23 -49.69 9.63
C LEU A 703 -13.54 -49.89 8.14
N LYS A 704 -13.33 -48.86 7.31
CA LYS A 704 -13.48 -48.96 5.86
C LYS A 704 -12.55 -50.02 5.27
N MET A 705 -11.29 -50.04 5.68
CA MET A 705 -10.30 -51.01 5.19
C MET A 705 -10.73 -52.45 5.50
N GLU A 706 -11.26 -52.70 6.70
CA GLU A 706 -11.76 -54.03 7.09
C GLU A 706 -13.03 -54.42 6.33
N LEU A 707 -14.04 -53.53 6.27
CA LEU A 707 -15.34 -53.82 5.66
C LEU A 707 -15.24 -53.98 4.15
N ILE A 708 -14.48 -53.11 3.47
CA ILE A 708 -14.27 -53.18 2.02
C ILE A 708 -13.43 -54.41 1.67
N GLY A 709 -12.42 -54.75 2.49
CA GLY A 709 -11.67 -56.00 2.30
C GLY A 709 -12.57 -57.24 2.26
N LYS A 710 -13.51 -57.36 3.21
CA LYS A 710 -14.48 -58.46 3.22
C LYS A 710 -15.41 -58.46 2.01
N GLN A 711 -15.87 -57.28 1.56
CA GLN A 711 -16.70 -57.17 0.35
C GLN A 711 -15.91 -57.57 -0.89
N LYS A 712 -14.66 -57.13 -1.01
CA LYS A 712 -13.76 -57.46 -2.11
C LYS A 712 -13.53 -58.97 -2.22
N ASP A 713 -13.27 -59.66 -1.12
CA ASP A 713 -13.09 -61.13 -1.11
C ASP A 713 -14.35 -61.89 -1.56
N LEU A 714 -15.53 -61.43 -1.12
CA LEU A 714 -16.82 -62.00 -1.51
C LEU A 714 -17.12 -61.77 -2.99
N THR A 715 -16.88 -60.55 -3.48
CA THR A 715 -17.07 -60.18 -4.89
C THR A 715 -16.10 -60.92 -5.79
N GLN A 716 -14.83 -61.07 -5.39
CA GLN A 716 -13.83 -61.88 -6.10
C GLN A 716 -14.29 -63.34 -6.25
N SER A 717 -14.77 -63.95 -5.17
CA SER A 717 -15.32 -65.32 -5.20
C SER A 717 -16.53 -65.43 -6.14
N THR A 718 -17.37 -64.39 -6.18
CA THR A 718 -18.54 -64.33 -7.07
C THR A 718 -18.15 -64.18 -8.54
N ILE A 719 -17.13 -63.36 -8.84
CA ILE A 719 -16.56 -63.19 -10.17
C ILE A 719 -16.02 -64.52 -10.69
N GLU A 720 -15.31 -65.30 -9.87
CA GLU A 720 -14.78 -66.61 -10.28
C GLU A 720 -15.88 -67.59 -10.69
N ILE A 721 -16.99 -67.63 -9.92
CA ILE A 721 -18.17 -68.44 -10.24
C ILE A 721 -18.83 -67.98 -11.54
N LEU A 722 -19.03 -66.66 -11.72
CA LEU A 722 -19.66 -66.11 -12.91
C LEU A 722 -18.79 -66.25 -14.15
N LYS A 723 -17.47 -66.12 -14.03
CA LYS A 723 -16.51 -66.31 -15.12
C LYS A 723 -16.58 -67.74 -15.67
N SER A 724 -16.67 -68.74 -14.78
CA SER A 724 -16.88 -70.14 -15.17
C SER A 724 -18.22 -70.35 -15.90
N LYS A 725 -19.32 -69.79 -15.35
CA LYS A 725 -20.66 -69.88 -15.97
C LYS A 725 -20.76 -69.18 -17.33
N TYR A 726 -20.19 -67.99 -17.47
CA TYR A 726 -20.16 -67.25 -18.73
C TYR A 726 -19.33 -68.00 -19.78
N SER A 727 -18.18 -68.56 -19.39
CA SER A 727 -17.35 -69.37 -20.27
C SER A 727 -18.09 -70.60 -20.81
N ALA A 728 -18.95 -71.22 -20.00
CA ALA A 728 -19.77 -72.37 -20.41
C ALA A 728 -21.01 -71.98 -21.26
N SER A 729 -21.77 -70.96 -20.84
CA SER A 729 -23.14 -70.71 -21.32
C SER A 729 -23.33 -69.42 -22.13
N GLY A 730 -22.41 -68.45 -22.04
CA GLY A 730 -22.53 -67.13 -22.69
C GLY A 730 -23.52 -66.15 -22.03
N ASN A 731 -24.17 -66.52 -20.92
CA ASN A 731 -25.19 -65.69 -20.26
C ASN A 731 -24.63 -64.87 -19.08
N ARG A 732 -25.27 -63.73 -18.75
CA ARG A 732 -24.97 -62.83 -17.60
C ARG A 732 -23.61 -62.11 -17.67
N PHE A 733 -23.20 -61.69 -18.87
CA PHE A 733 -21.96 -60.91 -19.07
C PHE A 733 -21.97 -59.57 -18.33
N ASP A 734 -23.13 -58.95 -18.28
CA ASP A 734 -23.37 -57.66 -17.67
C ASP A 734 -23.11 -57.67 -16.17
N GLU A 735 -23.54 -58.71 -15.47
CA GLU A 735 -23.22 -58.90 -14.05
C GLU A 735 -21.72 -59.13 -13.84
N LEU A 736 -21.08 -59.93 -14.70
CA LEU A 736 -19.63 -60.16 -14.62
C LEU A 736 -18.85 -58.83 -14.80
N LEU A 737 -19.23 -58.04 -15.81
CA LEU A 737 -18.62 -56.74 -16.06
C LEU A 737 -18.89 -55.76 -14.90
N GLN A 738 -20.10 -55.76 -14.35
CA GLN A 738 -20.45 -54.91 -13.21
C GLN A 738 -19.59 -55.25 -11.99
N LEU A 739 -19.53 -56.53 -11.58
CA LEU A 739 -18.72 -56.93 -10.42
C LEU A 739 -17.22 -56.64 -10.64
N GLN A 740 -16.73 -56.79 -11.87
CA GLN A 740 -15.36 -56.42 -12.19
C GLN A 740 -15.11 -54.92 -12.02
N MET A 741 -16.07 -54.06 -12.38
CA MET A 741 -15.97 -52.62 -12.12
C MET A 741 -16.11 -52.27 -10.64
N GLU A 742 -16.91 -53.02 -9.88
CA GLU A 742 -17.01 -52.89 -8.41
C GLU A 742 -15.68 -53.22 -7.73
N MET A 743 -14.91 -54.20 -8.23
CA MET A 743 -13.55 -54.47 -7.72
C MET A 743 -12.61 -53.28 -7.86
N VAL A 744 -12.69 -52.55 -8.97
CA VAL A 744 -11.91 -51.31 -9.19
C VAL A 744 -12.31 -50.25 -8.17
N ASP A 745 -13.61 -50.10 -7.92
CA ASP A 745 -14.12 -49.15 -6.94
C ASP A 745 -13.66 -49.50 -5.52
N TYR A 746 -13.66 -50.78 -5.14
CA TYR A 746 -13.11 -51.24 -3.86
C TYR A 746 -11.61 -50.91 -3.72
N ASP A 747 -10.81 -51.12 -4.76
CA ASP A 747 -9.38 -50.75 -4.75
C ASP A 747 -9.18 -49.25 -4.53
N LEU A 748 -9.98 -48.40 -5.20
CA LEU A 748 -9.95 -46.96 -5.03
C LEU A 748 -10.38 -46.53 -3.62
N GLN A 749 -11.42 -47.15 -3.06
CA GLN A 749 -11.87 -46.85 -1.70
C GLN A 749 -10.86 -47.32 -0.64
N MET A 750 -10.19 -48.46 -0.84
CA MET A 750 -9.10 -48.92 0.04
C MET A 750 -7.90 -47.98 -0.01
N LEU A 751 -7.50 -47.52 -1.20
CA LEU A 751 -6.47 -46.47 -1.35
C LEU A 751 -6.87 -45.20 -0.60
N GLN A 752 -8.12 -44.75 -0.74
CA GLN A 752 -8.62 -43.58 -0.03
C GLN A 752 -8.58 -43.76 1.49
N ALA A 753 -8.89 -44.96 2.00
CA ALA A 753 -8.76 -45.27 3.43
C ALA A 753 -7.30 -45.18 3.92
N VAL A 754 -6.34 -45.69 3.13
CA VAL A 754 -4.90 -45.54 3.44
C VAL A 754 -4.51 -44.07 3.51
N VAL A 755 -4.85 -43.27 2.49
CA VAL A 755 -4.53 -41.83 2.47
C VAL A 755 -5.20 -41.09 3.64
N GLN A 756 -6.46 -41.39 3.95
CA GLN A 756 -7.17 -40.82 5.10
C GLN A 756 -6.49 -41.16 6.44
N SER A 757 -5.92 -42.37 6.58
CA SER A 757 -5.17 -42.74 7.79
C SER A 757 -3.90 -41.89 7.97
N HIS A 758 -3.19 -41.58 6.88
CA HIS A 758 -2.02 -40.69 6.91
C HIS A 758 -2.42 -39.23 7.13
N LEU A 759 -3.49 -38.75 6.49
CA LEU A 759 -4.03 -37.41 6.73
C LEU A 759 -4.41 -37.19 8.20
N ALA A 760 -5.04 -38.19 8.83
CA ALA A 760 -5.33 -38.16 10.25
C ALA A 760 -4.05 -38.10 11.10
N LYS A 761 -3.03 -38.88 10.75
CA LYS A 761 -1.73 -38.87 11.43
C LYS A 761 -1.04 -37.50 11.35
N ILE A 762 -0.92 -36.90 10.16
CA ILE A 762 -0.26 -35.60 10.00
C ILE A 762 -1.06 -34.45 10.65
N ASN A 763 -2.39 -34.56 10.70
CA ASN A 763 -3.24 -33.60 11.42
C ASN A 763 -2.95 -33.61 12.94
N ILE A 764 -2.52 -34.75 13.49
CA ILE A 764 -2.06 -34.86 14.88
C ILE A 764 -0.62 -34.32 14.99
N GLU A 765 0.28 -34.74 14.11
CA GLU A 765 1.70 -34.34 14.12
C GLU A 765 1.89 -32.83 13.95
N ARG A 766 0.98 -32.13 13.27
CA ARG A 766 0.97 -30.66 13.16
C ARG A 766 1.00 -29.95 14.52
N PHE A 767 0.46 -30.57 15.57
CA PHE A 767 0.43 -30.02 16.93
C PHE A 767 1.56 -30.52 17.82
N ILE A 768 2.46 -31.36 17.31
CA ILE A 768 3.56 -31.94 18.07
C ILE A 768 4.87 -31.40 17.51
N GLN A 769 5.67 -30.79 18.38
CA GLN A 769 7.05 -30.49 18.05
C GLN A 769 7.86 -31.78 18.26
N GLN A 770 8.43 -32.32 17.18
CA GLN A 770 9.35 -33.48 17.23
C GLN A 770 10.77 -33.04 17.54
#